data_AF-A0A1G1E5M0-F1
#
_entry.id   AF-A0A1G1E5M0-F1
#
_cell.length_a   1.000
_cell.length_b   1.000
_cell.length_c   1.000
_cell.angle_alpha   90.00
_cell.angle_beta   90.00
_cell.angle_gamma   90.00
#
_symmetry.space_group_name_H-M   'P 1'
#
loop_
_entity.id
_entity.type
_entity.pdbx_description
1 polymer ?
#
loop_
_entity_poly.entity_id
_entity_poly.type
_entity_poly.pdbx_seq_one_letter_code
_entity_poly.pdbx_strand_id
1 'polypeptide(L)'
;MYSQQTHRHIETAYPRSSILNKTILDIIELQESEKELIWTSFECSNFSSLGIGDSSWEQLNKENVFKEDPLDNILGMSLDYIHSLCESDLLFNNILDSTFSKVKSLASKDIDIKNSTNISQDQFLSLSGNFLADLPITPNLCSLNVLKTLTAHRITKLSHLTASSEYDIIKNSGMNYESINLIRNIWLAISSINAFLLEINIVRSSSFECMIRGWVTKHTKKERYCEIIMRRMGWKGEIETLEQIGQTYGLTRERIRQVENQMLNALRKQSAQNELKPIEMGIDSFLYDAKGILSIHELGVRLRSIFNWPHVPHEDGLRNLIEFLPSGKYCLEGGYIYYTEHICGGCGDIFSFIENYFKSHEEILISDLLNLIENHCNTFCSHVDAVTGARFVDSFIHYLIDNKNLKSFLKIDGNKAIHIGKWNLLKGRLISAAEQVLKTNKRAMHFTEVYEEIVKLRPDERDITERNVYASLERSPKAILWDNGTFIHIENIASFNYALIRKIENWLYERLINNNIPFISCYGALLAFRGECIDNGIDNEIALYSCLKMSAELKLAYPHAPYVFLNKGNVKMPLLTLIFEDFIHDIEGKVTLSEIRKFAVNKIYIKDVNIPQYLDRTPNVLRARDGYIHTDWLRLDSHKIHEIICYIQNLISNTGHLSVRKIFNEKKIFCKLMGIDSPELLYSTLKLFNNGELRFSCYPQISLSNNLFPEGLINNIETYIKNKKSYCSLQELIEHFGDGLGYSEQTIYFIPYRENIYRYLKGCVVHKETIAWNDEQQRQLEQIATNYYVSSLRSGSYCALVGMLINEDNIPNLGNNIYWTEYLLADLLKDKDNFYLLGSTRNAYVPTSNPHNIKTFEDLIYYILRDKFSGAANLIDFTEYLRSARLIIKSLTPSMLGQSDKVSIKNGEVILTELL
;
A
#
# COMPACT_ATOMS: atom_id res chain seq x y z
N MET A 1 90.50 25.04 7.42
CA MET A 1 90.48 24.45 6.06
C MET A 1 89.09 23.90 5.72
N TYR A 2 88.03 24.65 6.02
CA TYR A 2 86.62 24.30 5.76
C TYR A 2 85.84 25.55 5.27
N SER A 3 86.50 26.38 4.46
CA SER A 3 85.94 27.63 3.95
C SER A 3 85.43 27.54 2.50
N GLN A 4 85.15 26.36 1.94
CA GLN A 4 84.79 26.22 0.52
C GLN A 4 83.85 25.06 0.15
N GLN A 5 82.91 24.65 1.01
CA GLN A 5 81.85 23.70 0.61
C GLN A 5 80.48 24.02 1.19
N THR A 6 79.97 25.22 0.93
CA THR A 6 78.56 25.58 1.20
C THR A 6 77.93 26.21 -0.03
N HIS A 7 77.92 25.49 -1.15
CA HIS A 7 76.97 25.71 -2.26
C HIS A 7 76.92 24.44 -3.12
N ARG A 8 76.45 23.32 -2.56
CA ARG A 8 75.77 22.32 -3.39
C ARG A 8 74.36 22.84 -3.59
N HIS A 9 74.10 23.41 -4.76
CA HIS A 9 72.77 23.62 -5.29
C HIS A 9 72.05 22.27 -5.36
N ILE A 10 71.39 21.89 -4.27
CA ILE A 10 70.19 21.06 -4.34
C ILE A 10 69.11 22.04 -4.78
N GLU A 11 68.42 21.78 -5.89
CA GLU A 11 67.19 22.50 -6.21
C GLU A 11 66.21 22.26 -5.07
N THR A 12 66.15 23.19 -4.11
CA THR A 12 65.22 23.11 -2.99
C THR A 12 63.80 23.26 -3.53
N ALA A 13 62.86 22.43 -3.08
CA ALA A 13 61.46 22.46 -3.52
C ALA A 13 60.67 23.71 -3.07
N TYR A 14 61.34 24.69 -2.45
CA TYR A 14 60.79 25.91 -1.88
C TYR A 14 61.71 27.13 -2.16
N PRO A 15 61.17 28.36 -2.15
CA PRO A 15 61.93 29.58 -2.47
C PRO A 15 63.02 29.91 -1.45
N ARG A 16 64.04 30.67 -1.87
CA ARG A 16 65.14 31.13 -0.98
C ARG A 16 64.66 31.99 0.19
N SER A 17 63.54 32.68 0.04
CA SER A 17 62.93 33.48 1.10
C SER A 17 62.28 32.65 2.21
N SER A 18 62.05 31.35 1.97
CA SER A 18 61.41 30.46 2.93
C SER A 18 62.19 30.34 4.23
N ILE A 19 61.49 30.29 5.34
CA ILE A 19 62.02 30.04 6.68
C ILE A 19 62.78 28.71 6.77
N LEU A 20 62.44 27.74 5.91
CA LEU A 20 63.11 26.44 5.81
C LEU A 20 64.59 26.56 5.41
N ASN A 21 64.94 27.62 4.65
CA ASN A 21 66.31 27.92 4.24
C ASN A 21 67.06 28.80 5.25
N LYS A 22 66.40 29.29 6.31
CA LYS A 22 66.99 30.21 7.29
C LYS A 22 67.64 29.45 8.43
N THR A 23 68.76 29.97 8.92
CA THR A 23 69.37 29.52 10.18
C THR A 23 68.64 30.15 11.38
N ILE A 24 68.91 29.63 12.58
CA ILE A 24 68.37 30.21 13.82
C ILE A 24 68.74 31.70 13.95
N LEU A 25 69.94 32.09 13.54
CA LEU A 25 70.40 33.48 13.60
C LEU A 25 69.78 34.37 12.53
N ASP A 26 69.40 33.84 11.37
CA ASP A 26 68.70 34.60 10.32
C ASP A 26 67.27 34.97 10.70
N ILE A 27 66.67 34.22 11.62
CA ILE A 27 65.30 34.45 12.10
C ILE A 27 65.26 35.54 13.16
N ILE A 28 66.35 35.69 13.93
CA ILE A 28 66.46 36.66 15.02
C ILE A 28 67.12 37.95 14.49
N GLU A 29 66.53 39.10 14.80
CA GLU A 29 67.10 40.40 14.41
C GLU A 29 68.28 40.79 15.32
N LEU A 30 69.48 40.34 14.95
CA LEU A 30 70.73 40.59 15.69
C LEU A 30 71.68 41.52 14.91
N GLN A 31 72.40 42.39 15.63
CA GLN A 31 73.55 43.12 15.09
C GLN A 31 74.74 42.18 14.88
N GLU A 32 75.64 42.51 13.96
CA GLU A 32 76.80 41.66 13.63
C GLU A 32 77.70 41.39 14.85
N SER A 33 77.88 42.38 15.75
CA SER A 33 78.61 42.19 17.00
C SER A 33 77.94 41.21 17.98
N GLU A 34 76.60 41.13 17.97
CA GLU A 34 75.83 40.17 18.78
C GLU A 34 75.97 38.76 18.18
N LYS A 35 75.94 38.64 16.85
CA LYS A 35 76.15 37.36 16.15
C LYS A 35 77.54 36.80 16.43
N GLU A 36 78.60 37.61 16.32
CA GLU A 36 79.98 37.17 16.62
C GLU A 36 80.14 36.67 18.06
N LEU A 37 79.53 37.36 19.03
CA LEU A 37 79.51 36.95 20.43
C LEU A 37 78.82 35.59 20.63
N ILE A 38 77.67 35.39 19.97
CA ILE A 38 76.93 34.13 20.03
C ILE A 38 77.74 32.99 19.40
N TRP A 39 78.34 33.20 18.23
CA TRP A 39 79.21 32.22 17.57
C TRP A 39 80.38 31.80 18.47
N THR A 40 81.12 32.76 19.00
CA THR A 40 82.27 32.47 19.88
C THR A 40 81.85 31.73 21.16
N SER A 41 80.69 32.08 21.71
CA SER A 41 80.15 31.39 22.89
C SER A 41 79.65 29.98 22.59
N PHE A 42 79.15 29.72 21.38
CA PHE A 42 78.68 28.39 20.97
C PHE A 42 79.85 27.46 20.60
N GLU A 43 80.92 27.98 19.97
CA GLU A 43 82.16 27.23 19.69
C GLU A 43 82.82 26.67 20.96
N CYS A 44 82.69 27.40 22.08
CA CYS A 44 83.22 26.98 23.39
C CYS A 44 82.35 25.92 24.09
N SER A 45 81.31 25.39 23.42
CA SER A 45 80.32 24.46 23.96
C SER A 45 80.09 23.30 23.00
N ASN A 46 79.50 22.21 23.48
CA ASN A 46 79.11 21.07 22.64
C ASN A 46 77.60 20.80 22.71
N PHE A 47 77.09 19.93 21.84
CA PHE A 47 75.67 19.59 21.80
C PHE A 47 75.14 18.97 23.11
N SER A 48 75.99 18.32 23.94
CA SER A 48 75.57 17.82 25.25
C SER A 48 75.01 18.90 26.18
N SER A 49 75.36 20.17 25.93
CA SER A 49 74.85 21.33 26.68
C SER A 49 73.38 21.70 26.41
N LEU A 50 72.73 21.11 25.39
CA LEU A 50 71.33 21.39 25.04
C LEU A 50 70.31 20.63 25.90
N GLY A 51 70.76 19.79 26.86
CA GLY A 51 69.86 19.06 27.76
C GLY A 51 69.04 17.96 27.08
N ILE A 52 69.56 17.40 25.97
CA ILE A 52 68.91 16.34 25.20
C ILE A 52 68.98 15.01 25.97
N GLY A 53 67.83 14.37 26.20
CA GLY A 53 67.74 13.09 26.93
C GLY A 53 68.44 11.93 26.22
N ASP A 54 68.92 10.95 26.98
CA ASP A 54 69.75 9.84 26.46
C ASP A 54 69.07 9.03 25.34
N SER A 55 67.74 8.88 25.38
CA SER A 55 66.97 8.19 24.33
C SER A 55 66.96 8.91 22.98
N SER A 56 67.15 10.23 22.95
CA SER A 56 67.15 11.02 21.72
C SER A 56 68.52 11.04 21.03
N TRP A 57 69.59 10.65 21.74
CA TRP A 57 70.94 10.57 21.17
C TRP A 57 71.10 9.39 20.21
N GLU A 58 70.39 8.28 20.42
CA GLU A 58 70.38 7.17 19.46
C GLU A 58 69.92 7.61 18.07
N GLN A 59 68.99 8.56 18.01
CA GLN A 59 68.51 9.13 16.76
C GLN A 59 69.56 10.06 16.14
N LEU A 60 70.04 11.04 16.89
CA LEU A 60 71.03 12.02 16.39
C LEU A 60 72.31 11.34 15.90
N ASN A 61 72.74 10.26 16.57
CA ASN A 61 73.89 9.46 16.17
C ASN A 61 73.69 8.77 14.80
N LYS A 62 72.46 8.37 14.43
CA LYS A 62 72.18 7.79 13.10
C LYS A 62 72.41 8.80 11.97
N GLU A 63 72.15 10.08 12.26
CA GLU A 63 72.39 11.20 11.36
C GLU A 63 73.81 11.80 11.50
N ASN A 64 74.69 11.13 12.25
CA ASN A 64 76.08 11.52 12.54
C ASN A 64 76.24 12.81 13.36
N VAL A 65 75.32 13.09 14.29
CA VAL A 65 75.43 14.16 15.28
C VAL A 65 75.71 13.56 16.67
N PHE A 66 76.87 13.86 17.24
CA PHE A 66 77.39 13.28 18.48
C PHE A 66 77.41 14.29 19.65
N LYS A 67 77.51 13.78 20.89
CA LYS A 67 77.48 14.60 22.12
C LYS A 67 78.62 15.63 22.17
N GLU A 68 79.76 15.25 21.61
CA GLU A 68 81.01 16.01 21.61
C GLU A 68 81.10 17.03 20.47
N ASP A 69 80.15 17.01 19.52
CA ASP A 69 80.18 17.93 18.38
C ASP A 69 80.09 19.39 18.86
N PRO A 70 80.83 20.31 18.21
CA PRO A 70 80.76 21.73 18.50
C PRO A 70 79.32 22.26 18.35
N LEU A 71 78.83 23.00 19.35
CA LEU A 71 77.44 23.47 19.37
C LEU A 71 77.17 24.51 18.28
N ASP A 72 78.18 25.27 17.87
CA ASP A 72 78.09 26.29 16.81
C ASP A 72 77.63 25.73 15.46
N ASN A 73 77.85 24.43 15.21
CA ASN A 73 77.30 23.75 14.03
C ASN A 73 75.79 23.97 13.89
N ILE A 74 75.03 24.01 15.00
CA ILE A 74 73.57 24.22 14.94
C ILE A 74 73.18 25.61 14.41
N LEU A 75 74.04 26.62 14.63
CA LEU A 75 73.81 27.99 14.16
C LEU A 75 74.02 28.11 12.65
N GLY A 76 74.81 27.22 12.05
CA GLY A 76 75.02 27.13 10.61
C GLY A 76 74.02 26.23 9.88
N MET A 77 73.16 25.50 10.59
CA MET A 77 72.15 24.63 10.01
C MET A 77 70.88 25.39 9.66
N SER A 78 70.30 25.08 8.49
CA SER A 78 68.96 25.58 8.15
C SER A 78 67.90 24.87 8.99
N LEU A 79 66.75 25.52 9.18
CA LEU A 79 65.64 24.90 9.90
C LEU A 79 65.13 23.61 9.27
N ASP A 80 65.13 23.47 7.93
CA ASP A 80 64.74 22.21 7.28
C ASP A 80 65.71 21.07 7.61
N TYR A 81 67.01 21.39 7.72
CA TYR A 81 68.01 20.40 8.12
C TYR A 81 67.81 19.99 9.58
N ILE A 82 67.65 20.95 10.50
CA ILE A 82 67.37 20.67 11.93
C ILE A 82 66.09 19.84 12.07
N HIS A 83 65.04 20.16 11.30
CA HIS A 83 63.80 19.40 11.26
C HIS A 83 64.04 17.96 10.75
N SER A 84 64.84 17.79 9.70
CA SER A 84 65.16 16.46 9.16
C SER A 84 65.97 15.57 10.10
N LEU A 85 66.74 16.15 11.02
CA LEU A 85 67.45 15.42 12.08
C LEU A 85 66.51 14.87 13.16
N CYS A 86 65.26 15.38 13.22
CA CYS A 86 64.29 15.07 14.27
C CYS A 86 63.11 14.25 13.71
N GLU A 87 62.72 13.18 14.41
CA GLU A 87 61.57 12.32 14.06
C GLU A 87 60.41 12.56 15.05
N SER A 88 60.61 13.42 16.05
CA SER A 88 59.63 13.71 17.09
C SER A 88 59.60 15.19 17.47
N ASP A 89 58.39 15.67 17.78
CA ASP A 89 58.13 17.01 18.30
C ASP A 89 59.01 17.36 19.49
N LEU A 90 59.19 16.41 20.40
CA LEU A 90 59.89 16.63 21.67
C LEU A 90 61.37 16.93 21.45
N LEU A 91 62.04 16.19 20.55
CA LEU A 91 63.45 16.42 20.26
C LEU A 91 63.68 17.77 19.57
N PHE A 92 62.88 18.05 18.53
CA PHE A 92 63.01 19.29 17.76
C PHE A 92 62.74 20.53 18.63
N ASN A 93 61.65 20.51 19.41
CA ASN A 93 61.30 21.63 20.28
C ASN A 93 62.34 21.82 21.38
N ASN A 94 62.84 20.75 22.01
CA ASN A 94 63.91 20.86 23.01
C ASN A 94 65.18 21.47 22.43
N ILE A 95 65.60 21.04 21.23
CA ILE A 95 66.77 21.60 20.54
C ILE A 95 66.58 23.09 20.28
N LEU A 96 65.42 23.49 19.74
CA LEU A 96 65.12 24.88 19.47
C LEU A 96 65.02 25.71 20.75
N ASP A 97 64.25 25.30 21.75
CA ASP A 97 64.02 26.04 22.99
C ASP A 97 65.32 26.22 23.79
N SER A 98 66.14 25.17 23.89
CA SER A 98 67.46 25.25 24.53
C SER A 98 68.40 26.19 23.78
N THR A 99 68.37 26.15 22.44
CA THR A 99 69.19 27.04 21.61
C THR A 99 68.73 28.49 21.73
N PHE A 100 67.42 28.76 21.61
CA PHE A 100 66.84 30.10 21.78
C PHE A 100 67.06 30.65 23.19
N SER A 101 66.94 29.83 24.24
CA SER A 101 67.20 30.26 25.62
C SER A 101 68.65 30.68 25.81
N LYS A 102 69.59 29.94 25.22
CA LYS A 102 71.02 30.29 25.26
C LYS A 102 71.32 31.55 24.46
N VAL A 103 70.77 31.69 23.26
CA VAL A 103 70.87 32.91 22.45
C VAL A 103 70.28 34.11 23.18
N LYS A 104 69.11 33.96 23.82
CA LYS A 104 68.44 35.01 24.62
C LYS A 104 69.31 35.51 25.77
N SER A 105 69.96 34.58 26.47
CA SER A 105 70.86 34.92 27.58
C SER A 105 72.09 35.73 27.14
N LEU A 106 72.58 35.50 25.92
CA LEU A 106 73.76 36.16 25.37
C LEU A 106 73.43 37.50 24.69
N ALA A 107 72.29 37.59 24.00
CA ALA A 107 71.87 38.77 23.26
C ALA A 107 71.23 39.86 24.14
N SER A 108 70.85 39.55 25.39
CA SER A 108 70.16 40.48 26.31
C SER A 108 68.90 41.15 25.72
N LYS A 109 68.24 40.47 24.77
CA LYS A 109 67.01 40.89 24.09
C LYS A 109 65.95 39.80 24.24
N ASP A 110 64.68 40.21 24.40
CA ASP A 110 63.57 39.28 24.26
C ASP A 110 63.44 38.86 22.79
N ILE A 111 63.54 37.56 22.54
CA ILE A 111 63.38 36.97 21.21
C ILE A 111 61.89 36.69 21.01
N ASP A 112 61.21 37.55 20.24
CA ASP A 112 59.82 37.32 19.82
C ASP A 112 59.77 36.76 18.39
N ILE A 113 59.87 35.44 18.28
CA ILE A 113 59.85 34.72 17.01
C ILE A 113 58.52 34.93 16.27
N LYS A 114 57.41 35.09 17.00
CA LYS A 114 56.06 35.18 16.42
C LYS A 114 55.84 36.47 15.61
N ASN A 115 56.62 37.51 15.89
CA ASN A 115 56.55 38.80 15.22
C ASN A 115 57.84 39.12 14.42
N SER A 116 58.69 38.13 14.17
CA SER A 116 59.93 38.34 13.41
C SER A 116 59.63 38.83 11.99
N THR A 117 60.24 39.95 11.59
CA THR A 117 60.13 40.48 10.22
C THR A 117 60.88 39.63 9.19
N ASN A 118 61.70 38.68 9.66
CA ASN A 118 62.45 37.74 8.84
C ASN A 118 61.65 36.50 8.45
N ILE A 119 60.36 36.37 8.77
CA ILE A 119 59.53 35.28 8.23
C ILE A 119 58.78 35.77 7.00
N SER A 120 58.75 34.96 5.94
CA SER A 120 58.07 35.33 4.69
C SER A 120 56.59 35.59 4.93
N GLN A 121 56.14 36.81 4.59
CA GLN A 121 54.73 37.19 4.58
C GLN A 121 54.10 36.98 3.19
N ASP A 122 54.88 36.53 2.21
CA ASP A 122 54.36 36.19 0.90
C ASP A 122 53.38 35.04 1.01
N GLN A 123 52.25 35.16 0.32
CA GLN A 123 51.30 34.08 0.19
C GLN A 123 51.96 32.89 -0.50
N PHE A 124 51.67 31.70 0.00
CA PHE A 124 52.20 30.45 -0.54
C PHE A 124 51.91 30.27 -2.03
N LEU A 125 50.71 30.63 -2.47
CA LEU A 125 50.28 30.49 -3.86
C LEU A 125 49.66 31.79 -4.38
N SER A 126 50.15 32.25 -5.53
CA SER A 126 49.54 33.36 -6.29
C SER A 126 48.78 32.80 -7.50
N LEU A 127 47.45 32.83 -7.44
CA LEU A 127 46.60 32.39 -8.55
C LEU A 127 46.27 33.55 -9.50
N SER A 128 46.63 33.42 -10.79
CA SER A 128 46.22 34.36 -11.83
C SER A 128 44.80 34.07 -12.33
N GLY A 129 43.81 34.22 -11.45
CA GLY A 129 42.37 34.05 -11.74
C GLY A 129 41.63 33.31 -10.63
N ASN A 130 40.52 33.88 -10.16
CA ASN A 130 39.74 33.37 -9.03
C ASN A 130 39.13 31.97 -9.23
N PHE A 131 39.15 31.43 -10.45
CA PHE A 131 38.39 30.22 -10.81
C PHE A 131 39.05 28.90 -10.38
N LEU A 132 40.37 28.88 -10.14
CA LEU A 132 41.09 27.69 -9.66
C LEU A 132 41.07 27.55 -8.13
N ALA A 133 40.62 28.59 -7.43
CA ALA A 133 40.62 28.65 -5.97
C ALA A 133 39.81 27.50 -5.33
N ASP A 134 38.76 27.04 -6.01
CA ASP A 134 37.87 25.99 -5.50
C ASP A 134 38.30 24.55 -5.84
N LEU A 135 39.38 24.36 -6.61
CA LEU A 135 39.85 23.03 -6.95
C LEU A 135 40.39 22.29 -5.71
N PRO A 136 39.94 21.05 -5.44
CA PRO A 136 40.46 20.27 -4.32
C PRO A 136 41.89 19.81 -4.59
N ILE A 137 42.70 19.72 -3.54
CA ILE A 137 44.05 19.15 -3.60
C ILE A 137 43.90 17.64 -3.61
N THR A 138 44.39 16.99 -4.66
CA THR A 138 44.22 15.54 -4.88
C THR A 138 45.57 14.85 -5.08
N PRO A 139 45.63 13.50 -5.09
CA PRO A 139 46.87 12.76 -5.30
C PRO A 139 47.54 13.02 -6.65
N ASN A 140 46.81 13.60 -7.61
CA ASN A 140 47.37 14.05 -8.89
C ASN A 140 48.13 15.38 -8.77
N LEU A 141 47.84 16.18 -7.73
CA LEU A 141 48.48 17.46 -7.48
C LEU A 141 49.62 17.35 -6.46
N CYS A 142 49.65 16.33 -5.61
CA CYS A 142 50.75 16.08 -4.67
C CYS A 142 50.74 14.62 -4.18
N SER A 143 51.83 14.15 -3.58
CA SER A 143 51.89 12.78 -3.06
C SER A 143 50.87 12.52 -1.94
N LEU A 144 50.46 11.25 -1.75
CA LEU A 144 49.50 10.87 -0.71
C LEU A 144 49.95 11.26 0.71
N ASN A 145 51.27 11.20 1.00
CA ASN A 145 51.79 11.60 2.30
C ASN A 145 51.64 13.10 2.54
N VAL A 146 51.94 13.92 1.53
CA VAL A 146 51.74 15.38 1.58
C VAL A 146 50.25 15.70 1.75
N LEU A 147 49.38 15.04 0.98
CA LEU A 147 47.94 15.23 1.07
C LEU A 147 47.39 14.91 2.47
N LYS A 148 47.85 13.82 3.11
CA LYS A 148 47.47 13.46 4.49
C LYS A 148 47.84 14.56 5.48
N THR A 149 49.03 15.14 5.38
CA THR A 149 49.45 16.25 6.24
C THR A 149 48.58 17.49 6.00
N LEU A 150 48.39 17.90 4.74
CA LEU A 150 47.58 19.08 4.39
C LEU A 150 46.14 18.95 4.91
N THR A 151 45.52 17.80 4.69
CA THR A 151 44.15 17.52 5.09
C THR A 151 43.98 17.45 6.61
N ALA A 152 44.96 16.90 7.36
CA ALA A 152 44.97 16.95 8.83
C ALA A 152 44.91 18.40 9.36
N HIS A 153 45.52 19.34 8.63
CA HIS A 153 45.47 20.77 8.90
C HIS A 153 44.33 21.52 8.18
N ARG A 154 43.33 20.81 7.64
CA ARG A 154 42.16 21.37 6.93
C ARG A 154 42.51 22.15 5.65
N ILE A 155 43.66 21.89 5.05
CA ILE A 155 44.06 22.41 3.75
C ILE A 155 43.61 21.42 2.68
N THR A 156 42.41 21.65 2.13
CA THR A 156 41.78 20.73 1.16
C THR A 156 41.59 21.34 -0.22
N LYS A 157 41.71 22.67 -0.36
CA LYS A 157 41.51 23.42 -1.60
C LYS A 157 42.69 24.33 -1.89
N LEU A 158 42.88 24.70 -3.17
CA LEU A 158 43.92 25.65 -3.57
C LEU A 158 43.74 27.04 -2.94
N SER A 159 42.50 27.48 -2.71
CA SER A 159 42.22 28.75 -2.02
C SER A 159 42.84 28.84 -0.62
N HIS A 160 42.93 27.73 0.11
CA HIS A 160 43.54 27.73 1.44
C HIS A 160 45.04 28.07 1.39
N LEU A 161 45.71 27.73 0.28
CA LEU A 161 47.11 28.08 0.03
C LEU A 161 47.27 29.52 -0.46
N THR A 162 46.25 30.12 -1.07
CA THR A 162 46.27 31.55 -1.42
C THR A 162 46.06 32.47 -0.22
N ALA A 163 45.43 31.96 0.84
CA ALA A 163 45.05 32.75 2.01
C ALA A 163 46.03 32.65 3.19
N SER A 164 47.14 31.94 3.04
CA SER A 164 48.12 31.68 4.10
C SER A 164 49.55 31.96 3.64
N SER A 165 50.39 32.36 4.60
CA SER A 165 51.84 32.54 4.47
C SER A 165 52.57 31.73 5.55
N GLU A 166 53.90 31.62 5.43
CA GLU A 166 54.73 31.02 6.49
C GLU A 166 54.56 31.77 7.82
N TYR A 167 54.48 33.10 7.75
CA TYR A 167 54.25 33.96 8.91
C TYR A 167 52.93 33.62 9.61
N ASP A 168 51.83 33.44 8.86
CA ASP A 168 50.52 33.12 9.45
C ASP A 168 50.53 31.78 10.19
N ILE A 169 51.24 30.77 9.64
CA ILE A 169 51.37 29.45 10.27
C ILE A 169 52.16 29.56 11.58
N ILE A 170 53.33 30.21 11.54
CA ILE A 170 54.19 30.36 12.74
C ILE A 170 53.53 31.24 13.79
N LYS A 171 52.83 32.30 13.40
CA LYS A 171 52.10 33.18 14.32
C LYS A 171 50.99 32.44 15.07
N ASN A 172 50.22 31.61 14.37
CA ASN A 172 49.09 30.89 14.94
C ASN A 172 49.51 29.67 15.76
N SER A 173 50.48 28.90 15.26
CA SER A 173 50.86 27.60 15.85
C SER A 173 52.16 27.62 16.65
N GLY A 174 52.94 28.71 16.59
CA GLY A 174 54.31 28.77 17.09
C GLY A 174 55.31 28.10 16.15
N MET A 175 56.61 28.26 16.45
CA MET A 175 57.70 27.60 15.74
C MET A 175 58.03 26.27 16.43
N ASN A 176 57.41 25.20 15.96
CA ASN A 176 57.58 23.83 16.44
C ASN A 176 57.65 22.84 15.28
N TYR A 177 57.91 21.57 15.59
CA TYR A 177 58.06 20.52 14.58
C TYR A 177 56.87 20.48 13.60
N GLU A 178 55.64 20.38 14.12
CA GLU A 178 54.42 20.31 13.29
C GLU A 178 54.25 21.52 12.37
N SER A 179 54.53 22.74 12.85
CA SER A 179 54.45 23.96 12.03
C SER A 179 55.47 23.95 10.88
N ILE A 180 56.69 23.48 11.13
CA ILE A 180 57.76 23.40 10.13
C ILE A 180 57.49 22.26 9.14
N ASN A 181 57.02 21.11 9.64
CA ASN A 181 56.57 20.00 8.83
C ASN A 181 55.43 20.42 7.89
N LEU A 182 54.45 21.18 8.39
CA LEU A 182 53.35 21.71 7.59
C LEU A 182 53.86 22.65 6.49
N ILE A 183 54.73 23.61 6.82
CA ILE A 183 55.32 24.54 5.83
C ILE A 183 56.07 23.77 4.73
N ARG A 184 56.87 22.76 5.12
CA ARG A 184 57.57 21.87 4.19
C ARG A 184 56.62 21.14 3.26
N ASN A 185 55.56 20.53 3.79
CA ASN A 185 54.57 19.81 2.99
C ASN A 185 53.76 20.75 2.07
N ILE A 186 53.46 21.97 2.52
CA ILE A 186 52.82 22.99 1.69
C ILE A 186 53.69 23.35 0.49
N TRP A 187 54.99 23.59 0.68
CA TRP A 187 55.89 23.90 -0.44
C TRP A 187 56.08 22.73 -1.40
N LEU A 188 56.17 21.50 -0.88
CA LEU A 188 56.19 20.30 -1.72
C LEU A 188 54.94 20.23 -2.60
N ALA A 189 53.75 20.50 -2.04
CA ALA A 189 52.52 20.58 -2.83
C ALA A 189 52.56 21.72 -3.85
N ILE A 190 53.02 22.92 -3.47
CA ILE A 190 53.08 24.09 -4.36
C ILE A 190 53.99 23.84 -5.56
N SER A 191 55.11 23.14 -5.38
CA SER A 191 56.01 22.80 -6.47
C SER A 191 55.30 22.00 -7.57
N SER A 192 54.50 21.00 -7.17
CA SER A 192 53.67 20.19 -8.05
C SER A 192 52.46 20.96 -8.61
N ILE A 193 51.81 21.79 -7.79
CA ILE A 193 50.67 22.63 -8.20
C ILE A 193 51.10 23.68 -9.23
N ASN A 194 52.27 24.32 -9.08
CA ASN A 194 52.74 25.32 -10.03
C ASN A 194 53.03 24.70 -11.40
N ALA A 195 53.58 23.48 -11.44
CA ALA A 195 53.71 22.74 -12.69
C ALA A 195 52.35 22.52 -13.37
N PHE A 196 51.30 22.24 -12.59
CA PHE A 196 49.93 22.12 -13.08
C PHE A 196 49.32 23.44 -13.57
N LEU A 197 49.46 24.53 -12.82
CA LEU A 197 48.91 25.84 -13.19
C LEU A 197 49.48 26.35 -14.51
N LEU A 198 50.74 26.03 -14.82
CA LEU A 198 51.36 26.32 -16.11
C LEU A 198 50.67 25.60 -17.29
N GLU A 199 50.27 24.34 -17.11
CA GLU A 199 49.52 23.58 -18.14
C GLU A 199 48.11 24.15 -18.37
N ILE A 200 47.40 24.57 -17.32
CA ILE A 200 46.05 25.16 -17.44
C ILE A 200 46.06 26.52 -18.11
N ASN A 201 47.03 27.38 -17.81
CA ASN A 201 47.06 28.76 -18.33
C ASN A 201 47.13 28.81 -19.88
N ILE A 202 47.55 27.70 -20.51
CA ILE A 202 47.60 27.49 -21.96
C ILE A 202 46.18 27.32 -22.56
N VAL A 203 45.14 27.00 -21.77
CA VAL A 203 43.78 26.64 -22.22
C VAL A 203 42.71 27.69 -21.85
N ARG A 204 43.03 28.99 -21.91
CA ARG A 204 42.03 30.05 -21.71
C ARG A 204 41.07 30.15 -22.91
N SER A 205 39.89 29.55 -22.78
CA SER A 205 38.81 29.59 -23.79
C SER A 205 37.51 30.11 -23.19
N SER A 206 36.75 30.91 -23.95
CA SER A 206 35.53 31.57 -23.48
C SER A 206 34.33 30.64 -23.26
N SER A 207 34.37 29.41 -23.78
CA SER A 207 33.34 28.39 -23.60
C SER A 207 33.91 26.98 -23.84
N PHE A 208 33.16 25.95 -23.44
CA PHE A 208 33.45 24.55 -23.78
C PHE A 208 33.58 24.36 -25.29
N GLU A 209 32.62 24.86 -26.08
CA GLU A 209 32.66 24.77 -27.54
C GLU A 209 33.93 25.40 -28.11
N CYS A 210 34.29 26.60 -27.65
CA CYS A 210 35.49 27.30 -28.12
C CYS A 210 36.77 26.55 -27.78
N MET A 211 36.85 25.97 -26.58
CA MET A 211 37.99 25.16 -26.15
C MET A 211 38.15 23.93 -27.04
N ILE A 212 37.07 23.18 -27.23
CA ILE A 212 37.10 21.95 -28.02
C ILE A 212 37.36 22.26 -29.50
N ARG A 213 36.76 23.32 -30.04
CA ARG A 213 37.09 23.81 -31.39
C ARG A 213 38.56 24.18 -31.52
N GLY A 214 39.13 24.88 -30.54
CA GLY A 214 40.55 25.24 -30.49
C GLY A 214 41.45 24.00 -30.53
N TRP A 215 41.10 22.98 -29.74
CA TRP A 215 41.79 21.68 -29.77
C TRP A 215 41.67 20.98 -31.12
N VAL A 216 40.46 20.87 -31.69
CA VAL A 216 40.21 20.19 -32.97
C VAL A 216 40.96 20.87 -34.12
N THR A 217 40.91 22.20 -34.20
CA THR A 217 41.53 23.00 -35.28
C THR A 217 43.05 22.91 -35.32
N LYS A 218 43.73 22.63 -34.19
CA LYS A 218 45.17 22.33 -34.20
C LYS A 218 45.51 21.03 -34.94
N HIS A 219 44.57 20.08 -34.99
CA HIS A 219 44.75 18.78 -35.62
C HIS A 219 44.10 18.66 -37.00
N THR A 220 43.39 19.69 -37.46
CA THR A 220 42.88 19.77 -38.84
C THR A 220 42.90 21.19 -39.40
N LYS A 221 43.48 21.36 -40.59
CA LYS A 221 43.44 22.63 -41.33
C LYS A 221 42.13 22.84 -42.10
N LYS A 222 41.22 21.85 -42.09
CA LYS A 222 39.96 21.88 -42.85
C LYS A 222 38.81 22.29 -41.93
N GLU A 223 38.37 23.53 -42.07
CA GLU A 223 37.26 24.09 -41.29
C GLU A 223 35.97 23.23 -41.37
N ARG A 224 35.64 22.73 -42.56
CA ARG A 224 34.50 21.83 -42.77
C ARG A 224 34.59 20.54 -41.95
N TYR A 225 35.80 20.00 -41.74
CA TYR A 225 35.97 18.76 -40.97
C TYR A 225 35.83 19.04 -39.48
N CYS A 226 36.26 20.23 -39.03
CA CYS A 226 36.03 20.70 -37.67
C CYS A 226 34.51 20.80 -37.39
N GLU A 227 33.74 21.48 -38.24
CA GLU A 227 32.28 21.58 -38.06
C GLU A 227 31.58 20.21 -38.05
N ILE A 228 31.97 19.30 -38.95
CA ILE A 228 31.39 17.96 -39.01
C ILE A 228 31.64 17.21 -37.69
N ILE A 229 32.88 17.20 -37.17
CA ILE A 229 33.19 16.47 -35.94
C ILE A 229 32.55 17.14 -34.71
N MET A 230 32.52 18.48 -34.64
CA MET A 230 31.88 19.23 -33.55
C MET A 230 30.39 18.89 -33.40
N ARG A 231 29.66 18.72 -34.52
CA ARG A 231 28.24 18.31 -34.53
C ARG A 231 28.05 16.82 -34.23
N ARG A 232 28.91 15.96 -34.78
CA ARG A 232 28.85 14.49 -34.55
C ARG A 232 29.09 14.11 -33.09
N MET A 233 30.02 14.81 -32.43
CA MET A 233 30.40 14.52 -31.06
C MET A 233 29.54 15.26 -30.02
N GLY A 234 28.56 16.07 -30.42
CA GLY A 234 27.73 16.85 -29.50
C GLY A 234 28.48 17.98 -28.79
N TRP A 235 29.59 18.48 -29.38
CA TRP A 235 30.38 19.58 -28.82
C TRP A 235 29.82 20.97 -29.15
N LYS A 236 28.83 21.02 -30.05
CA LYS A 236 28.08 22.23 -30.46
C LYS A 236 26.59 22.17 -30.04
N GLY A 237 26.21 21.20 -29.20
CA GLY A 237 24.82 20.95 -28.81
C GLY A 237 24.43 19.48 -28.95
N GLU A 238 23.20 19.21 -29.38
CA GLU A 238 22.71 17.84 -29.57
C GLU A 238 23.51 17.07 -30.63
N ILE A 239 23.67 15.76 -30.43
CA ILE A 239 24.32 14.89 -31.41
C ILE A 239 23.47 14.84 -32.68
N GLU A 240 24.08 15.19 -33.80
CA GLU A 240 23.46 15.02 -35.12
C GLU A 240 23.92 13.74 -35.80
N THR A 241 23.01 13.07 -36.49
CA THR A 241 23.30 11.84 -37.25
C THR A 241 24.15 12.13 -38.49
N LEU A 242 24.85 11.10 -39.00
CA LEU A 242 25.59 11.17 -40.26
C LEU A 242 24.73 11.66 -41.45
N GLU A 243 23.44 11.33 -41.43
CA GLU A 243 22.49 11.67 -42.49
C GLU A 243 22.05 13.14 -42.42
N GLN A 244 21.72 13.65 -41.23
CA GLN A 244 21.39 15.06 -41.00
C GLN A 244 22.54 15.99 -41.41
N ILE A 245 23.77 15.63 -41.04
CA ILE A 245 24.97 16.40 -41.42
C ILE A 245 25.24 16.27 -42.92
N GLY A 246 25.07 15.07 -43.50
CA GLY A 246 25.20 14.84 -44.93
C GLY A 246 24.27 15.73 -45.75
N GLN A 247 22.99 15.82 -45.36
CA GLN A 247 22.01 16.72 -45.99
C GLN A 247 22.42 18.19 -45.87
N THR A 248 22.89 18.62 -44.69
CA THR A 248 23.31 20.02 -44.45
C THR A 248 24.46 20.44 -45.38
N TYR A 249 25.42 19.54 -45.63
CA TYR A 249 26.63 19.85 -46.41
C TYR A 249 26.61 19.34 -47.86
N GLY A 250 25.50 18.73 -48.30
CA GLY A 250 25.39 18.11 -49.63
C GLY A 250 26.36 16.93 -49.83
N LEU A 251 26.61 16.15 -48.77
CA LEU A 251 27.52 15.01 -48.75
C LEU A 251 26.78 13.70 -48.46
N THR A 252 27.31 12.59 -48.96
CA THR A 252 26.77 11.26 -48.61
C THR A 252 27.08 10.90 -47.17
N ARG A 253 26.22 10.08 -46.56
CA ARG A 253 26.44 9.50 -45.22
C ARG A 253 27.83 8.87 -45.08
N GLU A 254 28.26 8.13 -46.10
CA GLU A 254 29.57 7.48 -46.14
C GLU A 254 30.71 8.49 -46.16
N ARG A 255 30.55 9.63 -46.84
CA ARG A 255 31.55 10.69 -46.83
C ARG A 255 31.69 11.34 -45.45
N ILE A 256 30.58 11.56 -44.73
CA ILE A 256 30.62 12.06 -43.35
C ILE A 256 31.32 11.05 -42.43
N ARG A 257 31.02 9.75 -42.55
CA ARG A 257 31.69 8.68 -41.78
C ARG A 257 33.19 8.63 -42.01
N GLN A 258 33.65 8.84 -43.24
CA GLN A 258 35.08 8.92 -43.56
C GLN A 258 35.74 10.13 -42.88
N VAL A 259 35.10 11.29 -42.89
CA VAL A 259 35.59 12.50 -42.21
C VAL A 259 35.66 12.27 -40.70
N GLU A 260 34.61 11.71 -40.11
CA GLU A 260 34.55 11.34 -38.69
C GLU A 260 35.72 10.41 -38.33
N ASN A 261 35.87 9.27 -39.00
CA ASN A 261 36.98 8.33 -38.74
C ASN A 261 38.37 8.98 -38.89
N GLN A 262 38.55 9.83 -39.91
CA GLN A 262 39.79 10.55 -40.11
C GLN A 262 40.10 11.49 -38.93
N MET A 263 39.10 12.22 -38.46
CA MET A 263 39.24 13.14 -37.32
C MET A 263 39.45 12.38 -36.01
N LEU A 264 38.69 11.33 -35.74
CA LEU A 264 38.84 10.48 -34.56
C LEU A 264 40.26 9.92 -34.45
N ASN A 265 40.83 9.42 -35.56
CA ASN A 265 42.20 8.92 -35.60
C ASN A 265 43.26 10.01 -35.35
N ALA A 266 42.99 11.26 -35.74
CA ALA A 266 43.88 12.38 -35.47
C ALA A 266 43.85 12.78 -33.98
N LEU A 267 42.65 12.82 -33.39
CA LEU A 267 42.41 13.25 -32.01
C LEU A 267 42.79 12.19 -30.96
N ARG A 268 42.85 10.91 -31.33
CA ARG A 268 43.31 9.81 -30.45
C ARG A 268 44.83 9.70 -30.34
N LYS A 269 45.61 10.53 -31.02
CA LYS A 269 47.07 10.53 -30.90
C LYS A 269 47.48 11.11 -29.54
N GLN A 270 48.52 10.56 -28.93
CA GLN A 270 49.05 11.02 -27.63
C GLN A 270 49.30 12.54 -27.60
N SER A 271 49.81 13.12 -28.70
CA SER A 271 50.04 14.56 -28.79
C SER A 271 48.76 15.39 -28.62
N ALA A 272 47.64 14.91 -29.16
CA ALA A 272 46.35 15.58 -29.06
C ALA A 272 45.70 15.36 -27.68
N GLN A 273 45.84 14.15 -27.11
CA GLN A 273 45.34 13.82 -25.79
C GLN A 273 46.07 14.61 -24.68
N ASN A 274 47.37 14.84 -24.82
CA ASN A 274 48.14 15.66 -23.88
C ASN A 274 47.60 17.09 -23.76
N GLU A 275 46.91 17.62 -24.79
CA GLU A 275 46.27 18.93 -24.73
C GLU A 275 44.97 18.93 -23.89
N LEU A 276 44.40 17.76 -23.62
CA LEU A 276 43.20 17.58 -22.78
C LEU A 276 43.53 17.38 -21.30
N LYS A 277 44.82 17.28 -20.92
CA LYS A 277 45.27 17.11 -19.53
C LYS A 277 44.59 18.07 -18.54
N PRO A 278 44.42 19.37 -18.83
CA PRO A 278 43.74 20.28 -17.89
C PRO A 278 42.30 19.86 -17.55
N ILE A 279 41.57 19.34 -18.53
CA ILE A 279 40.20 18.84 -18.33
C ILE A 279 40.24 17.49 -17.60
N GLU A 280 41.13 16.58 -18.03
CA GLU A 280 41.32 15.28 -17.39
C GLU A 280 41.55 15.43 -15.89
N MET A 281 42.45 16.35 -15.50
CA MET A 281 42.77 16.61 -14.11
C MET A 281 41.59 17.22 -13.35
N GLY A 282 40.80 18.08 -13.97
CA GLY A 282 39.55 18.58 -13.37
C GLY A 282 38.56 17.45 -13.10
N ILE A 283 38.40 16.53 -14.07
CA ILE A 283 37.56 15.34 -13.93
C ILE A 283 38.04 14.46 -12.78
N ASP A 284 39.34 14.15 -12.75
CA ASP A 284 39.96 13.41 -11.64
C ASP A 284 39.70 14.09 -10.30
N SER A 285 39.91 15.40 -10.24
CA SER A 285 39.81 16.14 -8.99
C SER A 285 38.40 16.06 -8.41
N PHE A 286 37.38 16.15 -9.26
CA PHE A 286 35.99 16.04 -8.85
C PHE A 286 35.56 14.62 -8.55
N LEU A 287 36.05 13.63 -9.29
CA LEU A 287 35.82 12.23 -8.98
C LEU A 287 36.41 11.88 -7.62
N TYR A 288 37.64 12.30 -7.35
CA TYR A 288 38.29 12.08 -6.06
C TYR A 288 37.49 12.68 -4.90
N ASP A 289 37.07 13.94 -5.02
CA ASP A 289 36.22 14.64 -4.03
C ASP A 289 34.88 13.92 -3.77
N ALA A 290 34.32 13.29 -4.81
CA ALA A 290 33.08 12.53 -4.76
C ALA A 290 33.26 11.04 -4.40
N LYS A 291 34.42 10.65 -3.85
CA LYS A 291 34.81 9.25 -3.58
C LYS A 291 34.76 8.32 -4.81
N GLY A 292 34.80 8.88 -6.02
CA GLY A 292 35.08 8.17 -7.26
C GLY A 292 33.88 7.93 -8.17
N ILE A 293 32.68 8.44 -7.85
CA ILE A 293 31.50 8.37 -8.72
C ILE A 293 30.84 9.75 -8.84
N LEU A 294 30.49 10.15 -10.06
CA LEU A 294 29.75 11.39 -10.33
C LEU A 294 28.79 11.23 -11.51
N SER A 295 27.65 11.92 -11.50
CA SER A 295 26.84 12.04 -12.72
C SER A 295 27.53 12.95 -13.75
N ILE A 296 27.32 12.70 -15.04
CA ILE A 296 27.87 13.53 -16.12
C ILE A 296 27.32 14.95 -16.05
N HIS A 297 26.06 15.10 -15.62
CA HIS A 297 25.46 16.40 -15.35
C HIS A 297 26.24 17.19 -14.29
N GLU A 298 26.43 16.59 -13.11
CA GLU A 298 27.15 17.23 -12.01
C GLU A 298 28.60 17.53 -12.39
N LEU A 299 29.25 16.62 -13.12
CA LEU A 299 30.57 16.87 -13.70
C LEU A 299 30.59 18.13 -14.58
N GLY A 300 29.61 18.28 -15.47
CA GLY A 300 29.48 19.45 -16.34
C GLY A 300 29.27 20.75 -15.58
N VAL A 301 28.45 20.74 -14.53
CA VAL A 301 28.24 21.89 -13.64
C VAL A 301 29.54 22.30 -12.95
N ARG A 302 30.29 21.32 -12.41
CA ARG A 302 31.57 21.57 -11.74
C ARG A 302 32.65 22.07 -12.72
N LEU A 303 32.75 21.49 -13.91
CA LEU A 303 33.67 21.94 -14.97
C LEU A 303 33.32 23.36 -15.44
N ARG A 304 32.03 23.67 -15.65
CA ARG A 304 31.60 25.04 -15.97
C ARG A 304 32.09 26.05 -14.94
N SER A 305 31.96 25.71 -13.66
CA SER A 305 32.40 26.57 -12.55
C SER A 305 33.90 26.86 -12.62
N ILE A 306 34.72 25.82 -12.79
CA ILE A 306 36.17 25.98 -12.85
C ILE A 306 36.60 26.70 -14.11
N PHE A 307 36.09 26.38 -15.29
CA PHE A 307 36.51 27.07 -16.51
C PHE A 307 35.77 28.39 -16.76
N ASN A 308 34.89 28.80 -15.84
CA ASN A 308 34.03 29.98 -15.93
C ASN A 308 33.27 30.09 -17.27
N TRP A 309 32.75 28.96 -17.73
CA TRP A 309 31.98 28.92 -18.98
C TRP A 309 30.57 29.49 -18.78
N PRO A 310 30.00 30.15 -19.81
CA PRO A 310 28.67 30.75 -19.72
C PRO A 310 27.58 29.70 -19.47
N HIS A 311 27.73 28.52 -20.06
CA HIS A 311 26.75 27.42 -20.02
C HIS A 311 27.40 26.10 -19.61
N VAL A 312 26.59 25.21 -19.04
CA VAL A 312 26.98 23.83 -18.75
C VAL A 312 27.21 23.10 -20.09
N PRO A 313 28.32 22.37 -20.26
CA PRO A 313 28.53 21.56 -21.46
C PRO A 313 27.43 20.53 -21.64
N HIS A 314 27.08 20.21 -22.89
CA HIS A 314 26.10 19.16 -23.17
C HIS A 314 26.61 17.79 -22.68
N GLU A 315 25.75 16.99 -22.05
CA GLU A 315 26.15 15.73 -21.41
C GLU A 315 26.75 14.74 -22.40
N ASP A 316 26.14 14.59 -23.58
CA ASP A 316 26.70 13.75 -24.64
C ASP A 316 28.06 14.25 -25.14
N GLY A 317 28.24 15.58 -25.22
CA GLY A 317 29.51 16.20 -25.60
C GLY A 317 30.62 15.89 -24.61
N LEU A 318 30.31 15.93 -23.31
CA LEU A 318 31.23 15.53 -22.24
C LEU A 318 31.53 14.03 -22.28
N ARG A 319 30.50 13.19 -22.42
CA ARG A 319 30.65 11.73 -22.55
C ARG A 319 31.62 11.38 -23.67
N ASN A 320 31.40 11.97 -24.84
CA ASN A 320 32.22 11.78 -26.02
C ASN A 320 33.64 12.34 -25.87
N LEU A 321 33.82 13.43 -25.12
CA LEU A 321 35.15 13.96 -24.81
C LEU A 321 35.95 12.99 -23.93
N ILE A 322 35.29 12.39 -22.93
CA ILE A 322 35.93 11.47 -21.97
C ILE A 322 36.52 10.25 -22.69
N GLU A 323 35.95 9.81 -23.82
CA GLU A 323 36.51 8.73 -24.65
C GLU A 323 37.90 9.04 -25.23
N PHE A 324 38.31 10.32 -25.30
CA PHE A 324 39.63 10.73 -25.76
C PHE A 324 40.65 10.86 -24.63
N LEU A 325 40.23 10.78 -23.37
CA LEU A 325 41.14 10.77 -22.23
C LEU A 325 41.90 9.43 -22.16
N PRO A 326 43.00 9.34 -21.39
CA PRO A 326 43.80 8.11 -21.28
C PRO A 326 42.93 6.89 -21.00
N SER A 327 43.03 5.90 -21.90
CA SER A 327 42.17 4.72 -21.90
C SER A 327 42.35 3.89 -20.63
N GLY A 328 41.25 3.43 -20.04
CA GLY A 328 41.26 2.49 -18.91
C GLY A 328 41.23 3.14 -17.53
N LYS A 329 41.22 4.47 -17.43
CA LYS A 329 41.16 5.18 -16.14
C LYS A 329 39.74 5.45 -15.64
N TYR A 330 38.82 5.72 -16.57
CA TYR A 330 37.43 6.04 -16.28
C TYR A 330 36.48 5.08 -16.98
N CYS A 331 35.36 4.80 -16.33
CA CYS A 331 34.22 4.09 -16.89
C CYS A 331 33.01 5.01 -17.02
N LEU A 332 32.21 4.79 -18.05
CA LEU A 332 30.97 5.53 -18.31
C LEU A 332 29.80 4.55 -18.40
N GLU A 333 28.81 4.72 -17.52
CA GLU A 333 27.65 3.82 -17.46
C GLU A 333 26.43 4.61 -17.00
N GLY A 334 25.28 4.46 -17.69
CA GLY A 334 23.99 4.95 -17.21
C GLY A 334 23.87 6.47 -16.94
N GLY A 335 24.79 7.31 -17.46
CA GLY A 335 24.80 8.75 -17.14
C GLY A 335 25.84 9.16 -16.08
N TYR A 336 26.66 8.21 -15.63
CA TYR A 336 27.66 8.41 -14.60
C TYR A 336 29.07 8.15 -15.14
N ILE A 337 30.05 8.81 -14.52
CA ILE A 337 31.48 8.57 -14.66
C ILE A 337 32.02 8.05 -13.32
N TYR A 338 32.93 7.08 -13.38
CA TYR A 338 33.62 6.58 -12.19
C TYR A 338 35.02 6.04 -12.52
N TYR A 339 35.88 5.91 -11.51
CA TYR A 339 37.18 5.26 -11.70
C TYR A 339 37.01 3.78 -12.04
N THR A 340 37.80 3.26 -12.98
CA THR A 340 37.76 1.83 -13.35
C THR A 340 38.00 0.91 -12.15
N GLU A 341 38.83 1.36 -11.20
CA GLU A 341 39.17 0.62 -9.98
C GLU A 341 38.25 0.97 -8.78
N HIS A 342 37.15 1.69 -9.01
CA HIS A 342 36.27 2.14 -7.92
C HIS A 342 35.52 0.97 -7.26
N ILE A 343 35.89 0.68 -6.00
CA ILE A 343 35.39 -0.48 -5.24
C ILE A 343 34.03 -0.22 -4.59
N CYS A 344 33.76 1.01 -4.13
CA CYS A 344 32.55 1.30 -3.33
C CYS A 344 31.24 1.11 -4.12
N GLY A 345 31.28 1.22 -5.45
CA GLY A 345 30.12 1.07 -6.33
C GLY A 345 29.63 -0.38 -6.44
N GLY A 346 30.46 -1.34 -6.02
CA GLY A 346 30.11 -2.77 -5.93
C GLY A 346 30.27 -3.34 -4.52
N CYS A 347 30.38 -2.49 -3.50
CA CYS A 347 30.65 -2.93 -2.13
C CYS A 347 29.40 -3.59 -1.52
N GLY A 348 29.52 -4.90 -1.24
CA GLY A 348 28.45 -5.69 -0.61
C GLY A 348 28.11 -5.24 0.81
N ASP A 349 29.06 -4.65 1.54
CA ASP A 349 28.83 -4.13 2.89
C ASP A 349 27.93 -2.89 2.88
N ILE A 350 28.18 -1.95 1.96
CA ILE A 350 27.31 -0.78 1.76
C ILE A 350 25.90 -1.22 1.37
N PHE A 351 25.78 -2.17 0.44
CA PHE A 351 24.48 -2.70 0.02
C PHE A 351 23.73 -3.33 1.20
N SER A 352 24.40 -4.20 1.97
CA SER A 352 23.84 -4.87 3.15
C SER A 352 23.46 -3.87 4.25
N PHE A 353 24.27 -2.82 4.45
CA PHE A 353 23.98 -1.73 5.38
C PHE A 353 22.71 -0.98 5.00
N ILE A 354 22.59 -0.58 3.73
CA ILE A 354 21.39 0.10 3.21
C ILE A 354 20.17 -0.81 3.37
N GLU A 355 20.26 -2.09 2.98
CA GLU A 355 19.15 -3.04 3.15
C GLU A 355 18.72 -3.16 4.61
N ASN A 356 19.68 -3.30 5.54
CA ASN A 356 19.37 -3.41 6.96
C ASN A 356 18.76 -2.14 7.54
N TYR A 357 19.19 -0.96 7.10
CA TYR A 357 18.63 0.32 7.54
C TYR A 357 17.14 0.43 7.18
N PHE A 358 16.77 0.09 5.95
CA PHE A 358 15.40 0.18 5.47
C PHE A 358 14.51 -1.01 5.86
N LYS A 359 15.03 -2.00 6.60
CA LYS A 359 14.17 -2.97 7.31
C LYS A 359 13.39 -2.31 8.44
N SER A 360 13.93 -1.24 9.04
CA SER A 360 13.33 -0.52 10.17
C SER A 360 12.93 0.92 9.87
N HIS A 361 13.32 1.46 8.71
CA HIS A 361 13.01 2.83 8.30
C HIS A 361 12.37 2.83 6.91
N GLU A 362 11.38 3.70 6.70
CA GLU A 362 10.66 3.76 5.42
C GLU A 362 11.15 4.88 4.49
N GLU A 363 11.74 5.94 5.05
CA GLU A 363 12.30 7.07 4.29
C GLU A 363 13.47 7.73 5.02
N ILE A 364 14.36 8.38 4.27
CA ILE A 364 15.47 9.19 4.78
C ILE A 364 15.88 10.22 3.72
N LEU A 365 16.40 11.37 4.14
CA LEU A 365 17.04 12.33 3.22
C LEU A 365 18.33 11.74 2.67
N ILE A 366 18.61 11.96 1.37
CA ILE A 366 19.82 11.44 0.73
C ILE A 366 21.08 11.91 1.48
N SER A 367 21.13 13.18 1.91
CA SER A 367 22.23 13.73 2.70
C SER A 367 22.49 12.94 4.00
N ASP A 368 21.44 12.55 4.71
CA ASP A 368 21.56 11.84 5.97
C ASP A 368 21.99 10.39 5.73
N LEU A 369 21.46 9.76 4.68
CA LEU A 369 21.88 8.42 4.27
C LEU A 369 23.36 8.39 3.88
N LEU A 370 23.84 9.41 3.15
CA LEU A 370 25.25 9.56 2.80
C LEU A 370 26.14 9.70 4.03
N ASN A 371 25.73 10.49 5.02
CA ASN A 371 26.45 10.63 6.30
C ASN A 371 26.50 9.29 7.07
N LEU A 372 25.41 8.52 7.07
CA LEU A 372 25.36 7.20 7.69
C LEU A 372 26.29 6.20 7.00
N ILE A 373 26.30 6.17 5.66
CA ILE A 373 27.22 5.35 4.86
C ILE A 373 28.67 5.76 5.14
N GLU A 374 28.94 7.06 5.22
CA GLU A 374 30.28 7.58 5.52
C GLU A 374 30.78 7.10 6.88
N ASN A 375 29.97 7.23 7.92
CA ASN A 375 30.30 6.74 9.27
C ASN A 375 30.51 5.22 9.30
N HIS A 376 29.67 4.47 8.57
CA HIS A 376 29.81 3.02 8.44
C HIS A 376 31.13 2.64 7.78
N CYS A 377 31.45 3.24 6.63
CA CYS A 377 32.69 2.99 5.90
C CYS A 377 33.93 3.37 6.72
N ASN A 378 33.91 4.49 7.44
CA ASN A 378 35.03 4.91 8.28
C ASN A 378 35.33 3.94 9.44
N THR A 379 34.33 3.17 9.87
CA THR A 379 34.45 2.26 11.02
C THR A 379 34.78 0.84 10.60
N PHE A 380 34.22 0.36 9.48
CA PHE A 380 34.20 -1.06 9.14
C PHE A 380 34.87 -1.40 7.79
N CYS A 381 35.23 -0.42 6.96
CA CYS A 381 35.82 -0.71 5.65
C CYS A 381 37.29 -1.14 5.76
N SER A 382 37.65 -2.20 5.04
CA SER A 382 39.05 -2.66 4.90
C SER A 382 39.83 -1.92 3.81
N HIS A 383 39.12 -1.20 2.93
CA HIS A 383 39.66 -0.43 1.80
C HIS A 383 39.72 1.06 2.14
N VAL A 384 39.91 1.41 3.41
CA VAL A 384 40.18 2.79 3.83
C VAL A 384 41.60 3.14 3.38
N ASP A 385 41.79 3.28 2.07
CA ASP A 385 42.65 4.34 1.61
C ASP A 385 42.01 5.61 2.16
N ALA A 386 42.64 6.11 3.23
CA ALA A 386 42.30 7.34 3.91
C ALA A 386 42.46 8.50 2.93
N VAL A 387 41.50 8.62 2.01
CA VAL A 387 41.25 9.80 1.23
C VAL A 387 40.63 10.80 2.19
N THR A 388 41.51 11.45 2.93
CA THR A 388 41.16 12.48 3.88
C THR A 388 40.52 13.64 3.12
N GLY A 389 39.24 13.91 3.39
CA GLY A 389 38.52 15.08 2.85
C GLY A 389 37.50 14.83 1.73
N ALA A 390 37.49 13.66 1.07
CA ALA A 390 36.43 13.33 0.11
C ALA A 390 35.15 12.84 0.80
N ARG A 391 34.00 13.01 0.15
CA ARG A 391 32.68 12.59 0.66
C ARG A 391 31.88 11.89 -0.40
N PHE A 392 30.96 11.03 0.04
CA PHE A 392 29.94 10.56 -0.88
C PHE A 392 28.99 11.71 -1.22
N VAL A 393 28.55 11.77 -2.48
CA VAL A 393 27.62 12.77 -3.00
C VAL A 393 26.35 12.09 -3.51
N ASP A 394 25.29 12.86 -3.75
CA ASP A 394 23.99 12.33 -4.17
C ASP A 394 24.09 11.39 -5.38
N SER A 395 24.95 11.74 -6.35
CA SER A 395 25.26 10.91 -7.53
C SER A 395 25.61 9.45 -7.19
N PHE A 396 26.18 9.18 -6.01
CA PHE A 396 26.50 7.84 -5.54
C PHE A 396 25.24 6.99 -5.29
N ILE A 397 24.23 7.53 -4.59
CA ILE A 397 22.97 6.82 -4.31
C ILE A 397 22.18 6.62 -5.60
N HIS A 398 22.14 7.64 -6.46
CA HIS A 398 21.49 7.55 -7.77
C HIS A 398 22.13 6.44 -8.63
N TYR A 399 23.47 6.39 -8.70
CA TYR A 399 24.20 5.34 -9.40
C TYR A 399 23.86 3.94 -8.87
N LEU A 400 23.85 3.78 -7.54
CA LEU A 400 23.55 2.51 -6.89
C LEU A 400 22.12 2.01 -7.21
N ILE A 401 21.14 2.91 -7.23
CA ILE A 401 19.76 2.57 -7.60
C ILE A 401 19.65 2.18 -9.08
N ASP A 402 20.27 2.93 -9.97
CA ASP A 402 20.13 2.73 -11.42
C ASP A 402 20.88 1.49 -11.92
N ASN A 403 22.09 1.24 -11.42
CA ASN A 403 23.01 0.25 -12.01
C ASN A 403 23.29 -0.98 -11.12
N LYS A 404 22.88 -1.00 -9.84
CA LYS A 404 23.25 -2.07 -8.88
C LYS A 404 22.06 -2.73 -8.18
N ASN A 405 20.93 -2.90 -8.88
CA ASN A 405 19.73 -3.63 -8.42
C ASN A 405 18.99 -3.06 -7.18
N LEU A 406 19.42 -1.94 -6.61
CA LEU A 406 18.70 -1.26 -5.53
C LEU A 406 17.36 -0.68 -5.98
N LYS A 407 17.10 -0.57 -7.29
CA LYS A 407 15.78 -0.19 -7.84
C LYS A 407 14.63 -1.08 -7.38
N SER A 408 14.91 -2.32 -7.00
CA SER A 408 13.92 -3.25 -6.46
C SER A 408 13.52 -2.91 -5.02
N PHE A 409 14.34 -2.13 -4.32
CA PHE A 409 14.24 -1.88 -2.88
C PHE A 409 14.03 -0.39 -2.54
N LEU A 410 14.56 0.53 -3.34
CA LEU A 410 14.51 1.97 -3.13
C LEU A 410 14.05 2.75 -4.36
N LYS A 411 13.40 3.89 -4.07
CA LYS A 411 13.04 4.92 -5.03
C LYS A 411 13.44 6.29 -4.49
N ILE A 412 13.76 7.21 -5.39
CA ILE A 412 14.07 8.59 -5.02
C ILE A 412 12.86 9.48 -5.34
N ASP A 413 12.51 10.35 -4.40
CA ASP A 413 11.51 11.40 -4.55
C ASP A 413 12.13 12.74 -4.13
N GLY A 414 12.53 13.55 -5.11
CA GLY A 414 13.29 14.77 -4.83
C GLY A 414 14.63 14.45 -4.13
N ASN A 415 14.78 14.89 -2.88
CA ASN A 415 15.96 14.66 -2.04
C ASN A 415 15.80 13.51 -1.02
N LYS A 416 14.74 12.70 -1.13
CA LYS A 416 14.47 11.58 -0.22
C LYS A 416 14.66 10.23 -0.91
N ALA A 417 15.29 9.30 -0.21
CA ALA A 417 15.26 7.88 -0.54
C ALA A 417 14.12 7.21 0.24
N ILE A 418 13.21 6.56 -0.48
CA ILE A 418 11.99 5.94 0.05
C ILE A 418 12.03 4.43 -0.24
N HIS A 419 11.73 3.63 0.77
CA HIS A 419 11.57 2.18 0.63
C HIS A 419 10.45 1.84 -0.35
N ILE A 420 10.66 0.80 -1.18
CA ILE A 420 9.73 0.41 -2.25
C ILE A 420 8.32 0.12 -1.73
N GLY A 421 8.17 -0.40 -0.50
CA GLY A 421 6.87 -0.63 0.11
C GLY A 421 6.10 0.68 0.27
N LYS A 422 6.71 1.69 0.89
CA LYS A 422 6.08 3.01 1.06
C LYS A 422 5.85 3.71 -0.27
N TRP A 423 6.81 3.61 -1.20
CA TRP A 423 6.62 4.10 -2.56
C TRP A 423 5.40 3.46 -3.23
N ASN A 424 5.23 2.14 -3.12
CA ASN A 424 4.11 1.42 -3.70
C ASN A 424 2.77 1.85 -3.09
N LEU A 425 2.72 2.18 -1.80
CA LEU A 425 1.53 2.72 -1.16
C LEU A 425 1.18 4.13 -1.65
N LEU A 426 2.16 5.00 -1.84
CA LEU A 426 1.92 6.42 -2.14
C LEU A 426 1.86 6.74 -3.64
N LYS A 427 2.78 6.18 -4.44
CA LYS A 427 3.01 6.57 -5.86
C LYS A 427 3.14 5.40 -6.83
N GLY A 428 3.15 4.15 -6.35
CA GLY A 428 3.27 2.96 -7.21
C GLY A 428 2.02 2.66 -8.04
N ARG A 429 2.11 1.62 -8.89
CA ARG A 429 0.95 1.11 -9.64
C ARG A 429 -0.11 0.57 -8.68
N LEU A 430 -1.39 0.63 -9.09
CA LEU A 430 -2.52 0.18 -8.26
C LEU A 430 -2.37 -1.26 -7.75
N ILE A 431 -1.91 -2.19 -8.60
CA ILE A 431 -1.66 -3.59 -8.20
C ILE A 431 -0.61 -3.70 -7.09
N SER A 432 0.47 -2.93 -7.17
CA SER A 432 1.54 -2.94 -6.16
C SER A 432 1.09 -2.26 -4.86
N ALA A 433 0.22 -1.25 -4.96
CA ALA A 433 -0.39 -0.63 -3.79
C ALA A 433 -1.30 -1.62 -3.06
N ALA A 434 -2.20 -2.30 -3.79
CA ALA A 434 -3.11 -3.29 -3.23
C ALA A 434 -2.35 -4.47 -2.58
N GLU A 435 -1.31 -4.99 -3.25
CA GLU A 435 -0.41 -6.00 -2.68
C GLU A 435 0.24 -5.52 -1.37
N GLN A 436 0.75 -4.28 -1.35
CA GLN A 436 1.42 -3.74 -0.19
C GLN A 436 0.46 -3.47 0.98
N VAL A 437 -0.78 -3.06 0.71
CA VAL A 437 -1.83 -2.92 1.74
C VAL A 437 -2.10 -4.28 2.38
N LEU A 438 -2.31 -5.32 1.57
CA LEU A 438 -2.52 -6.68 2.09
C LEU A 438 -1.31 -7.17 2.88
N LYS A 439 -0.09 -6.94 2.37
CA LYS A 439 1.16 -7.34 3.02
C LYS A 439 1.30 -6.68 4.40
N THR A 440 1.05 -5.38 4.49
CA THR A 440 1.26 -4.59 5.71
C THR A 440 0.23 -4.92 6.80
N ASN A 441 -1.02 -5.20 6.42
CA ASN A 441 -2.11 -5.49 7.37
C ASN A 441 -2.06 -6.90 7.99
N LYS A 442 -1.25 -7.82 7.45
CA LYS A 442 -1.04 -9.18 8.01
C LYS A 442 -2.32 -10.00 8.24
N ARG A 443 -3.39 -9.70 7.50
CA ARG A 443 -4.68 -10.41 7.55
C ARG A 443 -5.34 -10.46 6.17
N ALA A 444 -6.34 -11.33 6.03
CA ALA A 444 -7.23 -11.28 4.89
C ALA A 444 -8.12 -10.01 4.96
N MET A 445 -8.33 -9.36 3.81
CA MET A 445 -9.11 -8.13 3.69
C MET A 445 -10.04 -8.20 2.48
N HIS A 446 -11.26 -7.71 2.63
CA HIS A 446 -12.17 -7.54 1.51
C HIS A 446 -11.64 -6.45 0.56
N PHE A 447 -11.89 -6.58 -0.76
CA PHE A 447 -11.38 -5.61 -1.74
C PHE A 447 -11.85 -4.18 -1.48
N THR A 448 -13.02 -4.00 -0.84
CA THR A 448 -13.53 -2.68 -0.41
C THR A 448 -12.69 -2.09 0.72
N GLU A 449 -12.27 -2.89 1.71
CA GLU A 449 -11.36 -2.43 2.77
C GLU A 449 -10.00 -2.03 2.16
N VAL A 450 -9.48 -2.82 1.22
CA VAL A 450 -8.24 -2.49 0.51
C VAL A 450 -8.39 -1.18 -0.29
N TYR A 451 -9.54 -0.99 -0.94
CA TYR A 451 -9.86 0.25 -1.64
C TYR A 451 -9.87 1.45 -0.70
N GLU A 452 -10.55 1.35 0.45
CA GLU A 452 -10.60 2.42 1.45
C GLU A 452 -9.20 2.79 1.96
N GLU A 453 -8.34 1.81 2.24
CA GLU A 453 -6.95 2.06 2.66
C GLU A 453 -6.13 2.76 1.58
N ILE A 454 -6.29 2.38 0.31
CA ILE A 454 -5.58 3.04 -0.80
C ILE A 454 -6.07 4.49 -0.95
N VAL A 455 -7.38 4.74 -0.91
CA VAL A 455 -7.95 6.10 -1.03
C VAL A 455 -7.51 6.99 0.12
N LYS A 456 -7.42 6.48 1.35
CA LYS A 456 -6.87 7.22 2.50
C LYS A 456 -5.42 7.65 2.27
N LEU A 457 -4.61 6.79 1.65
CA LEU A 457 -3.20 7.04 1.38
C LEU A 457 -2.97 7.90 0.12
N ARG A 458 -3.96 7.96 -0.79
CA ARG A 458 -3.90 8.67 -2.07
C ARG A 458 -5.16 9.51 -2.33
N PRO A 459 -5.41 10.56 -1.52
CA PRO A 459 -6.63 11.34 -1.63
C PRO A 459 -6.77 12.11 -2.96
N ASP A 460 -5.65 12.39 -3.63
CA ASP A 460 -5.63 13.17 -4.88
C ASP A 460 -5.95 12.34 -6.13
N GLU A 461 -5.95 11.00 -6.04
CA GLU A 461 -6.09 10.09 -7.19
C GLU A 461 -7.56 9.68 -7.40
N ARG A 462 -8.32 10.50 -8.16
CA ARG A 462 -9.79 10.38 -8.31
C ARG A 462 -10.28 9.20 -9.16
N ASP A 463 -9.40 8.53 -9.89
CA ASP A 463 -9.76 7.47 -10.85
C ASP A 463 -9.79 6.06 -10.25
N ILE A 464 -9.46 5.92 -8.97
CA ILE A 464 -9.48 4.63 -8.28
C ILE A 464 -10.92 4.26 -7.94
N THR A 465 -11.36 3.09 -8.40
CA THR A 465 -12.66 2.51 -8.05
C THR A 465 -12.47 1.13 -7.42
N GLU A 466 -13.45 0.68 -6.64
CA GLU A 466 -13.46 -0.67 -6.06
C GLU A 466 -13.25 -1.78 -7.11
N ARG A 467 -13.87 -1.62 -8.29
CA ARG A 467 -13.72 -2.58 -9.40
C ARG A 467 -12.27 -2.66 -9.90
N ASN A 468 -11.57 -1.53 -9.96
CA ASN A 468 -10.17 -1.48 -10.37
C ASN A 468 -9.27 -2.19 -9.35
N VAL A 469 -9.57 -2.05 -8.05
CA VAL A 469 -8.85 -2.75 -6.97
C VAL A 469 -9.09 -4.25 -7.04
N TYR A 470 -10.35 -4.68 -7.16
CA TYR A 470 -10.69 -6.11 -7.33
C TYR A 470 -9.96 -6.72 -8.53
N ALA A 471 -10.03 -6.07 -9.71
CA ALA A 471 -9.36 -6.54 -10.92
C ALA A 471 -7.82 -6.55 -10.81
N SER A 472 -7.26 -5.69 -9.95
CA SER A 472 -5.82 -5.68 -9.68
C SER A 472 -5.41 -6.84 -8.77
N LEU A 473 -6.19 -7.10 -7.72
CA LEU A 473 -5.99 -8.22 -6.80
C LEU A 473 -6.14 -9.57 -7.53
N GLU A 474 -7.14 -9.72 -8.38
CA GLU A 474 -7.38 -10.95 -9.14
C GLU A 474 -6.21 -11.30 -10.08
N ARG A 475 -5.54 -10.30 -10.67
CA ARG A 475 -4.38 -10.50 -11.54
C ARG A 475 -3.07 -10.68 -10.79
N SER A 476 -3.04 -10.35 -9.50
CA SER A 476 -1.80 -10.41 -8.72
C SER A 476 -1.47 -11.86 -8.38
N PRO A 477 -0.24 -12.33 -8.66
CA PRO A 477 0.20 -13.65 -8.20
C PRO A 477 0.45 -13.70 -6.69
N LYS A 478 0.51 -12.55 -6.00
CA LYS A 478 0.77 -12.45 -4.56
C LYS A 478 -0.48 -12.28 -3.73
N ALA A 479 -1.61 -11.92 -4.34
CA ALA A 479 -2.90 -11.83 -3.68
C ALA A 479 -3.69 -13.14 -3.89
N ILE A 480 -3.91 -13.87 -2.81
CA ILE A 480 -4.62 -15.14 -2.82
C ILE A 480 -6.06 -14.90 -2.39
N LEU A 481 -7.03 -15.35 -3.18
CA LEU A 481 -8.45 -15.30 -2.80
C LEU A 481 -8.68 -16.17 -1.56
N TRP A 482 -9.21 -15.58 -0.51
CA TRP A 482 -9.39 -16.21 0.79
C TRP A 482 -10.86 -16.41 1.16
N ASP A 483 -11.74 -15.53 0.70
CA ASP A 483 -13.21 -15.66 0.79
C ASP A 483 -13.84 -14.85 -0.35
N ASN A 484 -15.17 -14.78 -0.44
CA ASN A 484 -15.91 -13.98 -1.41
C ASN A 484 -15.44 -12.52 -1.37
N GLY A 485 -14.70 -12.10 -2.41
CA GLY A 485 -14.13 -10.75 -2.50
C GLY A 485 -13.01 -10.45 -1.51
N THR A 486 -12.55 -11.43 -0.72
CA THR A 486 -11.54 -11.25 0.32
C THR A 486 -10.22 -11.87 -0.12
N PHE A 487 -9.13 -11.14 0.06
CA PHE A 487 -7.80 -11.55 -0.39
C PHE A 487 -6.80 -11.50 0.78
N ILE A 488 -5.81 -12.39 0.74
CA ILE A 488 -4.65 -12.38 1.66
C ILE A 488 -3.36 -12.34 0.84
N HIS A 489 -2.34 -11.65 1.35
CA HIS A 489 -1.02 -11.67 0.72
C HIS A 489 -0.32 -13.02 0.99
N ILE A 490 0.37 -13.58 -0.01
CA ILE A 490 1.04 -14.89 0.09
C ILE A 490 2.04 -14.99 1.26
N GLU A 491 2.76 -13.91 1.55
CA GLU A 491 3.71 -13.85 2.70
C GLU A 491 3.02 -13.84 4.07
N ASN A 492 1.72 -13.51 4.14
CA ASN A 492 0.96 -13.44 5.38
C ASN A 492 0.22 -14.74 5.70
N ILE A 493 0.37 -15.77 4.87
CA ILE A 493 -0.15 -17.11 5.14
C ILE A 493 0.80 -17.73 6.17
N ALA A 494 0.44 -17.58 7.45
CA ALA A 494 1.32 -17.75 8.62
C ALA A 494 2.03 -19.11 8.72
N SER A 495 1.52 -20.15 8.05
CA SER A 495 2.25 -21.39 7.80
C SER A 495 1.44 -22.23 6.82
N PHE A 496 1.79 -22.19 5.53
CA PHE A 496 1.23 -23.14 4.58
C PHE A 496 1.64 -24.56 5.01
N ASN A 497 0.75 -25.26 5.69
CA ASN A 497 1.03 -26.57 6.27
C ASN A 497 0.89 -27.65 5.20
N TYR A 498 1.98 -27.90 4.47
CA TYR A 498 2.03 -28.93 3.43
C TYR A 498 1.60 -30.30 3.94
N ALA A 499 1.86 -30.65 5.21
CA ALA A 499 1.46 -31.94 5.75
C ALA A 499 -0.07 -32.07 5.86
N LEU A 500 -0.75 -31.04 6.36
CA LEU A 500 -2.21 -30.99 6.40
C LEU A 500 -2.80 -31.02 4.99
N ILE A 501 -2.29 -30.17 4.08
CA ILE A 501 -2.80 -30.10 2.71
C ILE A 501 -2.64 -31.45 2.00
N ARG A 502 -1.49 -32.13 2.15
CA ARG A 502 -1.27 -33.48 1.61
C ARG A 502 -2.24 -34.52 2.17
N LYS A 503 -2.56 -34.45 3.46
CA LYS A 503 -3.54 -35.32 4.11
C LYS A 503 -4.94 -35.12 3.49
N ILE A 504 -5.32 -33.86 3.25
CA ILE A 504 -6.59 -33.51 2.61
C ILE A 504 -6.63 -33.95 1.15
N GLU A 505 -5.55 -33.73 0.39
CA GLU A 505 -5.43 -34.17 -1.01
C GLU A 505 -5.59 -35.68 -1.16
N ASN A 506 -4.94 -36.47 -0.29
CA ASN A 506 -5.08 -37.93 -0.29
C ASN A 506 -6.53 -38.34 0.01
N TRP A 507 -7.17 -37.71 0.99
CA TRP A 507 -8.58 -37.96 1.31
C TRP A 507 -9.52 -37.62 0.15
N LEU A 508 -9.28 -36.50 -0.55
CA LEU A 508 -10.02 -36.12 -1.75
C LEU A 508 -9.83 -37.14 -2.87
N TYR A 509 -8.58 -37.53 -3.12
CA TYR A 509 -8.23 -38.50 -4.17
C TYR A 509 -8.89 -39.86 -3.94
N GLU A 510 -8.79 -40.41 -2.73
CA GLU A 510 -9.42 -41.69 -2.38
C GLU A 510 -10.95 -41.64 -2.55
N ARG A 511 -11.61 -40.56 -2.15
CA ARG A 511 -13.07 -40.43 -2.30
C ARG A 511 -13.52 -40.24 -3.73
N LEU A 512 -12.78 -39.48 -4.53
CA LEU A 512 -13.09 -39.29 -5.94
C LEU A 512 -12.97 -40.61 -6.72
N ILE A 513 -11.96 -41.44 -6.40
CA ILE A 513 -11.77 -42.75 -7.03
C ILE A 513 -12.78 -43.77 -6.52
N ASN A 514 -12.88 -43.98 -5.21
CA ASN A 514 -13.66 -45.09 -4.65
C ASN A 514 -15.17 -44.92 -4.85
N ASN A 515 -15.66 -43.68 -4.91
CA ASN A 515 -17.10 -43.41 -5.08
C ASN A 515 -17.50 -43.13 -6.53
N ASN A 516 -16.53 -43.09 -7.47
CA ASN A 516 -16.73 -42.75 -8.88
C ASN A 516 -17.59 -41.48 -9.08
N ILE A 517 -17.30 -40.43 -8.31
CA ILE A 517 -18.02 -39.14 -8.35
C ILE A 517 -17.22 -38.10 -9.15
N PRO A 518 -17.88 -37.18 -9.87
CA PRO A 518 -17.20 -36.27 -10.80
C PRO A 518 -16.33 -35.22 -10.09
N PHE A 519 -16.76 -34.74 -8.93
CA PHE A 519 -16.02 -33.78 -8.10
C PHE A 519 -16.44 -33.89 -6.63
N ILE A 520 -15.68 -33.22 -5.76
CA ILE A 520 -16.01 -33.01 -4.35
C ILE A 520 -15.91 -31.51 -4.05
N SER A 521 -16.87 -30.97 -3.29
CA SER A 521 -16.78 -29.62 -2.75
C SER A 521 -15.74 -29.56 -1.61
N CYS A 522 -14.90 -28.53 -1.60
CA CYS A 522 -13.96 -28.26 -0.50
C CYS A 522 -14.67 -28.12 0.85
N TYR A 523 -15.95 -27.79 0.88
CA TYR A 523 -16.77 -27.79 2.10
C TYR A 523 -16.75 -29.16 2.80
N GLY A 524 -16.77 -30.26 2.04
CA GLY A 524 -16.69 -31.61 2.61
C GLY A 524 -15.35 -31.90 3.28
N ALA A 525 -14.26 -31.47 2.65
CA ALA A 525 -12.92 -31.57 3.24
C ALA A 525 -12.78 -30.68 4.48
N LEU A 526 -13.31 -29.46 4.45
CA LEU A 526 -13.30 -28.55 5.59
C LEU A 526 -14.06 -29.15 6.79
N LEU A 527 -15.20 -29.81 6.56
CA LEU A 527 -15.93 -30.51 7.61
C LEU A 527 -15.14 -31.70 8.18
N ALA A 528 -14.48 -32.49 7.33
CA ALA A 528 -13.71 -33.65 7.74
C ALA A 528 -12.46 -33.28 8.57
N PHE A 529 -11.83 -32.14 8.28
CA PHE A 529 -10.58 -31.69 8.90
C PHE A 529 -10.73 -30.39 9.70
N ARG A 530 -11.93 -30.07 10.19
CA ARG A 530 -12.30 -28.75 10.72
C ARG A 530 -11.34 -28.22 11.79
N GLY A 531 -10.98 -29.03 12.79
CA GLY A 531 -10.06 -28.63 13.85
C GLY A 531 -8.68 -28.25 13.29
N GLU A 532 -8.08 -29.16 12.51
CA GLU A 532 -6.78 -28.94 11.88
C GLU A 532 -6.79 -27.72 10.93
N CYS A 533 -7.87 -27.50 10.17
CA CYS A 533 -8.00 -26.35 9.29
C CYS A 533 -8.07 -25.02 10.06
N ILE A 534 -8.88 -24.93 11.12
CA ILE A 534 -9.00 -23.72 11.94
C ILE A 534 -7.67 -23.40 12.62
N ASP A 535 -6.97 -24.40 13.16
CA ASP A 535 -5.66 -24.22 13.79
C ASP A 535 -4.59 -23.68 12.82
N ASN A 536 -4.79 -23.88 11.51
CA ASN A 536 -3.92 -23.36 10.44
C ASN A 536 -4.49 -22.13 9.74
N GLY A 537 -5.54 -21.49 10.28
CA GLY A 537 -6.14 -20.26 9.73
C GLY A 537 -6.98 -20.45 8.47
N ILE A 538 -7.43 -21.68 8.18
CA ILE A 538 -8.30 -22.03 7.07
C ILE A 538 -9.72 -22.23 7.62
N ASP A 539 -10.55 -21.19 7.53
CA ASP A 539 -11.88 -21.16 8.14
C ASP A 539 -13.04 -21.41 7.16
N ASN A 540 -12.78 -21.35 5.86
CA ASN A 540 -13.80 -21.45 4.82
C ASN A 540 -13.34 -22.27 3.59
N GLU A 541 -14.31 -22.68 2.75
CA GLU A 541 -14.04 -23.54 1.59
C GLU A 541 -13.20 -22.89 0.48
N ILE A 542 -13.22 -21.56 0.35
CA ILE A 542 -12.45 -20.80 -0.65
C ILE A 542 -10.99 -20.73 -0.21
N ALA A 543 -10.72 -20.43 1.06
CA ALA A 543 -9.38 -20.48 1.63
C ALA A 543 -8.74 -21.87 1.46
N LEU A 544 -9.49 -22.94 1.76
CA LEU A 544 -9.01 -24.31 1.57
C LEU A 544 -8.75 -24.62 0.09
N TYR A 545 -9.65 -24.22 -0.80
CA TYR A 545 -9.48 -24.38 -2.24
C TYR A 545 -8.23 -23.68 -2.76
N SER A 546 -8.01 -22.42 -2.35
CA SER A 546 -6.81 -21.66 -2.70
C SER A 546 -5.55 -22.33 -2.19
N CYS A 547 -5.57 -22.88 -0.97
CA CYS A 547 -4.44 -23.62 -0.44
C CYS A 547 -4.14 -24.89 -1.25
N LEU A 548 -5.17 -25.69 -1.58
CA LEU A 548 -5.03 -26.88 -2.41
C LEU A 548 -4.49 -26.55 -3.81
N LYS A 549 -4.97 -25.46 -4.41
CA LYS A 549 -4.48 -24.97 -5.70
C LYS A 549 -3.00 -24.56 -5.64
N MET A 550 -2.57 -23.92 -4.55
CA MET A 550 -1.17 -23.54 -4.33
C MET A 550 -0.22 -24.74 -4.15
N SER A 551 -0.70 -25.85 -3.59
CA SER A 551 0.06 -27.11 -3.45
C SER A 551 0.44 -27.74 -4.81
N ALA A 552 -0.32 -27.41 -5.86
CA ALA A 552 -0.07 -27.83 -7.24
C ALA A 552 -0.01 -29.36 -7.43
N GLU A 553 -0.85 -30.12 -6.72
CA GLU A 553 -0.94 -31.57 -6.87
C GLU A 553 -1.41 -31.99 -8.27
N LEU A 554 -0.65 -32.87 -8.93
CA LEU A 554 -0.86 -33.26 -10.32
C LEU A 554 -2.06 -34.21 -10.51
N LYS A 555 -2.46 -34.97 -9.48
CA LYS A 555 -3.60 -35.91 -9.55
C LYS A 555 -4.97 -35.23 -9.43
N LEU A 556 -5.00 -33.99 -8.94
CA LEU A 556 -6.23 -33.23 -8.72
C LEU A 556 -6.29 -32.02 -9.66
N ALA A 557 -7.49 -31.58 -9.98
CA ALA A 557 -7.74 -30.43 -10.84
C ALA A 557 -8.66 -29.43 -10.14
N TYR A 558 -8.38 -28.14 -10.36
CA TYR A 558 -9.00 -26.99 -9.69
C TYR A 558 -9.58 -26.00 -10.74
N PRO A 559 -10.60 -26.40 -11.53
CA PRO A 559 -11.14 -25.55 -12.60
C PRO A 559 -12.09 -24.46 -12.09
N HIS A 560 -12.84 -24.71 -11.01
CA HIS A 560 -13.84 -23.77 -10.49
C HIS A 560 -13.98 -23.92 -8.97
N ALA A 561 -13.71 -22.85 -8.22
CA ALA A 561 -13.89 -22.85 -6.77
C ALA A 561 -15.38 -23.03 -6.40
N PRO A 562 -15.74 -23.76 -5.32
CA PRO A 562 -14.86 -24.49 -4.41
C PRO A 562 -14.79 -26.01 -4.75
N TYR A 563 -14.81 -26.42 -6.01
CA TYR A 563 -14.92 -27.83 -6.42
C TYR A 563 -13.59 -28.43 -6.89
N VAL A 564 -13.27 -29.63 -6.40
CA VAL A 564 -12.04 -30.37 -6.71
C VAL A 564 -12.36 -31.62 -7.52
N PHE A 565 -11.55 -31.86 -8.56
CA PHE A 565 -11.74 -32.94 -9.52
C PHE A 565 -10.52 -33.87 -9.59
N LEU A 566 -10.69 -35.05 -10.16
CA LEU A 566 -9.55 -35.86 -10.62
C LEU A 566 -8.98 -35.26 -11.90
N ASN A 567 -7.66 -35.15 -11.97
CA ASN A 567 -6.99 -34.66 -13.16
C ASN A 567 -6.93 -35.75 -14.24
N LYS A 568 -7.89 -35.72 -15.17
CA LYS A 568 -7.95 -36.58 -16.37
C LYS A 568 -7.66 -35.80 -17.67
N GLY A 569 -7.02 -34.62 -17.57
CA GLY A 569 -6.82 -33.72 -18.70
C GLY A 569 -7.86 -32.59 -18.74
N ASN A 570 -8.65 -32.50 -19.81
CA ASN A 570 -9.56 -31.37 -20.04
C ASN A 570 -10.85 -31.50 -19.20
N VAL A 571 -10.75 -31.19 -17.91
CA VAL A 571 -11.86 -31.30 -16.95
C VAL A 571 -12.75 -30.05 -17.05
N LYS A 572 -13.96 -30.22 -17.59
CA LYS A 572 -15.02 -29.19 -17.55
C LYS A 572 -15.94 -29.45 -16.36
N MET A 573 -16.40 -28.37 -15.72
CA MET A 573 -17.44 -28.48 -14.69
C MET A 573 -18.72 -29.06 -15.32
N PRO A 574 -19.19 -30.25 -14.91
CA PRO A 574 -20.51 -30.73 -15.31
C PRO A 574 -21.58 -29.85 -14.64
N LEU A 575 -22.67 -29.60 -15.37
CA LEU A 575 -23.78 -28.81 -14.84
C LEU A 575 -24.42 -29.59 -13.67
N LEU A 576 -24.52 -28.97 -12.49
CA LEU A 576 -25.05 -29.63 -11.29
C LEU A 576 -26.43 -30.27 -11.52
N THR A 577 -27.26 -29.63 -12.36
CA THR A 577 -28.57 -30.17 -12.73
C THR A 577 -28.48 -31.50 -13.44
N LEU A 578 -27.50 -31.70 -14.33
CA LEU A 578 -27.31 -33.00 -15.01
C LEU A 578 -26.95 -34.11 -14.02
N ILE A 579 -26.15 -33.80 -12.99
CA ILE A 579 -25.80 -34.78 -11.96
C ILE A 579 -27.02 -35.17 -11.12
N PHE A 580 -27.89 -34.21 -10.80
CA PHE A 580 -29.16 -34.50 -10.12
C PHE A 580 -30.12 -35.28 -11.02
N GLU A 581 -30.17 -34.97 -12.32
CA GLU A 581 -30.96 -35.69 -13.32
C GLU A 581 -30.51 -37.14 -13.42
N ASP A 582 -29.21 -37.40 -13.65
CA ASP A 582 -28.61 -38.73 -13.74
C ASP A 582 -28.90 -39.56 -12.48
N PHE A 583 -28.72 -38.97 -11.28
CA PHE A 583 -29.00 -39.65 -10.02
C PHE A 583 -30.47 -40.04 -9.87
N ILE A 584 -31.41 -39.18 -10.30
CA ILE A 584 -32.84 -39.46 -10.23
C ILE A 584 -33.26 -40.43 -11.33
N HIS A 585 -32.63 -40.37 -12.50
CA HIS A 585 -32.84 -41.29 -13.61
C HIS A 585 -32.41 -42.73 -13.26
N ASP A 586 -31.26 -42.90 -12.60
CA ASP A 586 -30.69 -44.22 -12.26
C ASP A 586 -31.52 -45.02 -11.23
N ILE A 587 -32.44 -44.36 -10.52
CA ILE A 587 -33.34 -45.01 -9.56
C ILE A 587 -34.69 -45.25 -10.24
N GLU A 588 -35.10 -46.52 -10.37
CA GLU A 588 -36.41 -46.86 -10.91
C GLU A 588 -37.53 -46.34 -10.00
N GLY A 589 -38.23 -45.29 -10.45
CA GLY A 589 -39.41 -44.73 -9.78
C GLY A 589 -39.17 -43.42 -9.02
N LYS A 590 -39.83 -43.26 -7.87
CA LYS A 590 -39.83 -42.01 -7.09
C LYS A 590 -38.69 -42.00 -6.08
N VAL A 591 -37.86 -40.96 -6.14
CA VAL A 591 -36.75 -40.72 -5.21
C VAL A 591 -37.18 -39.74 -4.13
N THR A 592 -37.00 -40.09 -2.86
CA THR A 592 -37.36 -39.21 -1.75
C THR A 592 -36.38 -38.05 -1.59
N LEU A 593 -36.84 -36.93 -1.02
CA LEU A 593 -35.94 -35.81 -0.67
C LEU A 593 -34.84 -36.23 0.30
N SER A 594 -35.11 -37.23 1.17
CA SER A 594 -34.11 -37.79 2.09
C SER A 594 -32.97 -38.49 1.36
N GLU A 595 -33.28 -39.26 0.31
CA GLU A 595 -32.27 -39.94 -0.52
C GLU A 595 -31.44 -38.95 -1.34
N ILE A 596 -32.10 -37.94 -1.93
CA ILE A 596 -31.40 -36.87 -2.66
C ILE A 596 -30.48 -36.09 -1.70
N ARG A 597 -30.94 -35.80 -0.48
CA ARG A 597 -30.10 -35.17 0.56
C ARG A 597 -28.92 -36.05 0.94
N LYS A 598 -29.12 -37.36 1.15
CA LYS A 598 -28.01 -38.28 1.43
C LYS A 598 -26.97 -38.27 0.31
N PHE A 599 -27.40 -38.24 -0.95
CA PHE A 599 -26.49 -38.12 -2.09
C PHE A 599 -25.77 -36.75 -2.10
N ALA A 600 -26.54 -35.66 -2.13
CA ALA A 600 -26.03 -34.30 -2.26
C ALA A 600 -25.11 -33.88 -1.11
N VAL A 601 -25.52 -34.16 0.13
CA VAL A 601 -24.80 -33.72 1.34
C VAL A 601 -23.69 -34.71 1.70
N ASN A 602 -23.93 -36.02 1.63
CA ASN A 602 -22.97 -37.00 2.17
C ASN A 602 -21.99 -37.56 1.12
N LYS A 603 -22.34 -37.56 -0.17
CA LYS A 603 -21.42 -38.00 -1.24
C LYS A 603 -20.67 -36.84 -1.90
N ILE A 604 -21.38 -35.80 -2.35
CA ILE A 604 -20.78 -34.68 -3.11
C ILE A 604 -20.61 -33.39 -2.30
N TYR A 605 -21.10 -33.36 -1.06
CA TYR A 605 -20.92 -32.27 -0.08
C TYR A 605 -21.44 -30.89 -0.51
N ILE A 606 -22.62 -30.87 -1.14
CA ILE A 606 -23.37 -29.65 -1.45
C ILE A 606 -24.17 -29.20 -0.21
N LYS A 607 -24.27 -27.88 0.01
CA LYS A 607 -25.06 -27.29 1.10
C LYS A 607 -26.57 -27.56 0.89
N ASP A 608 -27.26 -28.06 1.91
CA ASP A 608 -28.68 -28.49 1.86
C ASP A 608 -29.62 -27.36 1.35
N VAL A 609 -29.33 -26.12 1.73
CA VAL A 609 -30.12 -24.93 1.36
C VAL A 609 -30.28 -24.73 -0.15
N ASN A 610 -29.30 -25.19 -0.95
CA ASN A 610 -29.29 -24.96 -2.39
C ASN A 610 -29.98 -26.10 -3.17
N ILE A 611 -30.25 -27.24 -2.54
CA ILE A 611 -30.80 -28.44 -3.20
C ILE A 611 -32.14 -28.16 -3.89
N PRO A 612 -33.14 -27.49 -3.28
CA PRO A 612 -34.43 -27.24 -3.92
C PRO A 612 -34.30 -26.43 -5.23
N GLN A 613 -33.40 -25.43 -5.24
CA GLN A 613 -33.16 -24.58 -6.40
C GLN A 613 -32.55 -25.36 -7.57
N TYR A 614 -31.67 -26.33 -7.28
CA TYR A 614 -31.10 -27.19 -8.32
C TYR A 614 -32.16 -28.14 -8.88
N LEU A 615 -32.95 -28.78 -8.03
CA LEU A 615 -34.00 -29.72 -8.45
C LEU A 615 -35.07 -29.04 -9.32
N ASP A 616 -35.51 -27.83 -8.96
CA ASP A 616 -36.52 -27.09 -9.75
C ASP A 616 -36.03 -26.68 -11.15
N ARG A 617 -34.71 -26.59 -11.36
CA ARG A 617 -34.07 -26.27 -12.64
C ARG A 617 -33.59 -27.51 -13.39
N THR A 618 -33.72 -28.69 -12.79
CA THR A 618 -33.23 -29.93 -13.38
C THR A 618 -34.21 -30.36 -14.48
N PRO A 619 -33.76 -30.51 -15.73
CA PRO A 619 -34.64 -30.95 -16.81
C PRO A 619 -35.12 -32.38 -16.53
N ASN A 620 -36.28 -32.74 -17.08
CA ASN A 620 -36.86 -34.09 -17.00
C ASN A 620 -37.14 -34.63 -15.58
N VAL A 621 -37.00 -33.80 -14.54
CA VAL A 621 -37.29 -34.15 -13.15
C VAL A 621 -38.59 -33.48 -12.72
N LEU A 622 -39.56 -34.28 -12.28
CA LEU A 622 -40.89 -33.83 -11.89
C LEU A 622 -41.09 -34.00 -10.38
N ARG A 623 -41.73 -33.00 -9.75
CA ARG A 623 -42.00 -33.00 -8.31
C ARG A 623 -43.26 -33.80 -8.00
N ALA A 624 -43.18 -34.70 -7.02
CA ALA A 624 -44.31 -35.45 -6.47
C ALA A 624 -44.51 -35.12 -4.97
N ARG A 625 -45.55 -35.67 -4.34
CA ARG A 625 -45.89 -35.39 -2.92
C ARG A 625 -44.73 -35.58 -1.93
N ASP A 626 -43.89 -36.60 -2.12
CA ASP A 626 -42.81 -36.97 -1.17
C ASP A 626 -41.47 -37.21 -1.86
N GLY A 627 -41.22 -36.55 -3.00
CA GLY A 627 -40.02 -36.83 -3.77
C GLY A 627 -40.06 -36.28 -5.19
N TYR A 628 -39.15 -36.81 -6.01
CA TYR A 628 -38.95 -36.44 -7.39
C TYR A 628 -38.92 -37.70 -8.26
N ILE A 629 -39.33 -37.59 -9.51
CA ILE A 629 -39.38 -38.69 -10.47
C ILE A 629 -38.89 -38.21 -11.82
N HIS A 630 -38.13 -39.05 -12.53
CA HIS A 630 -37.71 -38.78 -13.89
C HIS A 630 -38.86 -39.00 -14.88
N THR A 631 -38.92 -38.22 -15.97
CA THR A 631 -39.96 -38.34 -17.01
C THR A 631 -40.00 -39.72 -17.66
N ASP A 632 -38.85 -40.39 -17.79
CA ASP A 632 -38.76 -41.70 -18.45
C ASP A 632 -39.45 -42.81 -17.65
N TRP A 633 -39.55 -42.66 -16.34
CA TRP A 633 -40.28 -43.59 -15.45
C TRP A 633 -41.79 -43.31 -15.43
N LEU A 634 -42.24 -42.21 -16.04
CA LEU A 634 -43.64 -41.84 -16.18
C LEU A 634 -44.17 -42.30 -17.53
N ARG A 635 -44.95 -43.39 -17.53
CA ARG A 635 -45.68 -43.87 -18.72
C ARG A 635 -46.88 -42.98 -19.02
N LEU A 636 -46.62 -41.76 -19.48
CA LEU A 636 -47.65 -40.77 -19.77
C LEU A 636 -48.13 -40.89 -21.21
N ASP A 637 -49.46 -40.93 -21.37
CA ASP A 637 -50.13 -40.85 -22.66
C ASP A 637 -50.35 -39.37 -22.99
N SER A 638 -49.64 -38.87 -24.01
CA SER A 638 -49.67 -37.46 -24.41
C SER A 638 -51.07 -37.00 -24.83
N HIS A 639 -51.88 -37.88 -25.43
CA HIS A 639 -53.26 -37.54 -25.81
C HIS A 639 -54.14 -37.31 -24.58
N LYS A 640 -53.99 -38.12 -23.54
CA LYS A 640 -54.77 -37.97 -22.30
C LYS A 640 -54.36 -36.74 -21.49
N ILE A 641 -53.08 -36.34 -21.52
CA ILE A 641 -52.66 -35.07 -20.91
C ILE A 641 -53.30 -33.91 -21.66
N HIS A 642 -53.33 -33.95 -22.99
CA HIS A 642 -53.96 -32.92 -23.79
C HIS A 642 -55.46 -32.80 -23.50
N GLU A 643 -56.15 -33.92 -23.25
CA GLU A 643 -57.55 -33.93 -22.78
C GLU A 643 -57.73 -33.17 -21.46
N ILE A 644 -56.81 -33.33 -20.49
CA ILE A 644 -56.81 -32.56 -19.24
C ILE A 644 -56.53 -31.08 -19.51
N ILE A 645 -55.59 -30.75 -20.41
CA ILE A 645 -55.28 -29.36 -20.79
C ILE A 645 -56.52 -28.68 -21.38
N CYS A 646 -57.22 -29.31 -22.33
CA CYS A 646 -58.46 -28.80 -22.90
C CYS A 646 -59.56 -28.63 -21.84
N TYR A 647 -59.69 -29.59 -20.92
CA TYR A 647 -60.62 -29.49 -19.79
C TYR A 647 -60.30 -28.28 -18.89
N ILE A 648 -59.02 -28.07 -18.56
CA ILE A 648 -58.56 -26.92 -17.78
C ILE A 648 -58.86 -25.62 -18.52
N GLN A 649 -58.60 -25.54 -19.82
CA GLN A 649 -58.88 -24.33 -20.62
C GLN A 649 -60.34 -23.92 -20.58
N ASN A 650 -61.26 -24.88 -20.68
CA ASN A 650 -62.71 -24.61 -20.61
C ASN A 650 -63.16 -24.18 -19.21
N LEU A 651 -62.50 -24.65 -18.15
CA LEU A 651 -62.76 -24.17 -16.79
C LEU A 651 -62.18 -22.78 -16.54
N ILE A 652 -60.97 -22.51 -17.05
CA ILE A 652 -60.27 -21.23 -16.86
C ILE A 652 -60.91 -20.12 -17.70
N SER A 653 -61.46 -20.41 -18.88
CA SER A 653 -62.11 -19.39 -19.73
C SER A 653 -63.21 -18.62 -18.98
N ASN A 654 -63.87 -19.27 -18.00
CA ASN A 654 -64.92 -18.67 -17.18
C ASN A 654 -64.41 -18.08 -15.85
N THR A 655 -63.24 -18.48 -15.36
CA THR A 655 -62.75 -18.17 -14.00
C THR A 655 -61.44 -17.38 -13.94
N GLY A 656 -60.71 -17.29 -15.06
CA GLY A 656 -59.43 -16.61 -15.19
C GLY A 656 -58.23 -17.38 -14.64
N HIS A 657 -58.38 -18.06 -13.50
CA HIS A 657 -57.37 -18.93 -12.89
C HIS A 657 -58.01 -20.02 -12.02
N LEU A 658 -57.27 -21.11 -11.75
CA LEU A 658 -57.73 -22.17 -10.86
C LEU A 658 -56.57 -22.88 -10.15
N SER A 659 -56.91 -23.64 -9.10
CA SER A 659 -55.99 -24.51 -8.39
C SER A 659 -55.90 -25.88 -9.06
N VAL A 660 -54.69 -26.36 -9.33
CA VAL A 660 -54.45 -27.73 -9.83
C VAL A 660 -55.01 -28.79 -8.87
N ARG A 661 -55.16 -28.47 -7.58
CA ARG A 661 -55.78 -29.36 -6.59
C ARG A 661 -57.24 -29.63 -6.90
N LYS A 662 -57.97 -28.64 -7.43
CA LYS A 662 -59.36 -28.81 -7.89
C LYS A 662 -59.43 -29.85 -9.01
N ILE A 663 -58.60 -29.65 -10.03
CA ILE A 663 -58.54 -30.54 -11.20
C ILE A 663 -58.17 -31.96 -10.79
N PHE A 664 -57.15 -32.10 -9.94
CA PHE A 664 -56.76 -33.40 -9.42
C PHE A 664 -57.88 -34.10 -8.66
N ASN A 665 -58.64 -33.36 -7.85
CA ASN A 665 -59.77 -33.93 -7.09
C ASN A 665 -60.94 -34.31 -8.01
N GLU A 666 -61.30 -33.48 -9.00
CA GLU A 666 -62.38 -33.74 -9.97
C GLU A 666 -62.04 -34.88 -10.94
N LYS A 667 -60.78 -35.00 -11.34
CA LYS A 667 -60.28 -36.03 -12.28
C LYS A 667 -59.42 -37.09 -11.58
N LYS A 668 -59.64 -37.32 -10.29
CA LYS A 668 -58.78 -38.18 -9.45
C LYS A 668 -58.57 -39.59 -9.99
N ILE A 669 -59.65 -40.22 -10.47
CA ILE A 669 -59.61 -41.57 -11.05
C ILE A 669 -58.79 -41.57 -12.34
N PHE A 670 -59.02 -40.58 -13.20
CA PHE A 670 -58.30 -40.41 -14.47
C PHE A 670 -56.81 -40.15 -14.25
N CYS A 671 -56.45 -39.26 -13.32
CA CYS A 671 -55.07 -38.99 -12.94
C CYS A 671 -54.36 -40.25 -12.43
N LYS A 672 -55.00 -41.03 -11.55
CA LYS A 672 -54.44 -42.28 -11.03
C LYS A 672 -54.19 -43.32 -12.12
N LEU A 673 -55.10 -43.45 -13.10
CA LEU A 673 -54.94 -44.36 -14.23
C LEU A 673 -53.75 -43.99 -15.14
N MET A 674 -53.34 -42.72 -15.12
CA MET A 674 -52.16 -42.22 -15.83
C MET A 674 -50.87 -42.26 -15.00
N GLY A 675 -50.91 -42.83 -13.79
CA GLY A 675 -49.77 -42.85 -12.88
C GLY A 675 -49.53 -41.52 -12.13
N ILE A 676 -50.47 -40.57 -12.21
CA ILE A 676 -50.42 -39.31 -11.48
C ILE A 676 -51.17 -39.47 -10.16
N ASP A 677 -50.42 -39.57 -9.06
CA ASP A 677 -50.95 -39.87 -7.72
C ASP A 677 -51.14 -38.63 -6.81
N SER A 678 -50.67 -37.47 -7.27
CA SER A 678 -50.60 -36.25 -6.46
C SER A 678 -50.82 -34.97 -7.30
N PRO A 679 -51.39 -33.90 -6.69
CA PRO A 679 -51.54 -32.61 -7.36
C PRO A 679 -50.21 -31.97 -7.78
N GLU A 680 -49.14 -32.21 -7.03
CA GLU A 680 -47.78 -31.75 -7.34
C GLU A 680 -47.30 -32.36 -8.65
N LEU A 681 -47.46 -33.68 -8.79
CA LEU A 681 -47.08 -34.40 -10.00
C LEU A 681 -47.94 -33.96 -11.18
N LEU A 682 -49.25 -33.79 -10.99
CA LEU A 682 -50.13 -33.25 -12.03
C LEU A 682 -49.66 -31.86 -12.50
N TYR A 683 -49.30 -30.98 -11.57
CA TYR A 683 -48.80 -29.63 -11.89
C TYR A 683 -47.50 -29.69 -12.68
N SER A 684 -46.53 -30.48 -12.25
CA SER A 684 -45.24 -30.66 -12.92
C SER A 684 -45.42 -31.27 -14.31
N THR A 685 -46.28 -32.28 -14.45
CA THR A 685 -46.62 -32.91 -15.74
C THR A 685 -47.29 -31.93 -16.69
N LEU A 686 -48.32 -31.20 -16.24
CA LEU A 686 -48.99 -30.20 -17.08
C LEU A 686 -48.04 -29.09 -17.53
N LYS A 687 -47.11 -28.67 -16.67
CA LYS A 687 -46.09 -27.66 -17.01
C LYS A 687 -45.15 -28.15 -18.11
N LEU A 688 -44.80 -29.43 -18.13
CA LEU A 688 -43.91 -30.03 -19.13
C LEU A 688 -44.58 -30.20 -20.51
N PHE A 689 -45.82 -30.67 -20.54
CA PHE A 689 -46.55 -31.02 -21.77
C PHE A 689 -47.44 -29.89 -22.33
N ASN A 690 -47.39 -28.70 -21.73
CA ASN A 690 -48.16 -27.56 -22.19
C ASN A 690 -47.48 -26.86 -23.37
N ASN A 691 -48.21 -26.64 -24.46
CA ASN A 691 -47.74 -25.96 -25.68
C ASN A 691 -47.77 -24.42 -25.56
N GLY A 692 -47.62 -23.87 -24.36
CA GLY A 692 -47.68 -22.43 -24.10
C GLY A 692 -49.08 -21.84 -23.96
N GLU A 693 -50.13 -22.67 -23.85
CA GLU A 693 -51.52 -22.22 -23.74
C GLU A 693 -51.92 -21.91 -22.29
N LEU A 694 -51.32 -22.62 -21.33
CA LEU A 694 -51.44 -22.42 -19.90
C LEU A 694 -50.18 -21.79 -19.31
N ARG A 695 -50.35 -20.95 -18.29
CA ARG A 695 -49.29 -20.33 -17.50
C ARG A 695 -49.26 -20.94 -16.09
N PHE A 696 -48.04 -21.25 -15.64
CA PHE A 696 -47.74 -21.92 -14.37
C PHE A 696 -46.88 -21.01 -13.49
N SER A 697 -47.50 -19.97 -12.90
CA SER A 697 -46.78 -18.92 -12.16
C SER A 697 -46.22 -19.42 -10.82
N CYS A 698 -47.05 -20.09 -10.03
CA CYS A 698 -46.67 -20.66 -8.74
C CYS A 698 -47.60 -21.83 -8.41
N TYR A 699 -47.07 -22.92 -7.86
CA TYR A 699 -47.93 -24.01 -7.37
C TYR A 699 -48.80 -23.48 -6.22
N PRO A 700 -50.12 -23.76 -6.17
CA PRO A 700 -50.88 -24.65 -7.05
C PRO A 700 -51.65 -23.97 -8.20
N GLN A 701 -51.39 -22.70 -8.53
CA GLN A 701 -52.16 -21.89 -9.47
C GLN A 701 -51.83 -22.13 -10.95
N ILE A 702 -52.88 -22.28 -11.77
CA ILE A 702 -52.83 -22.36 -13.23
C ILE A 702 -53.71 -21.24 -13.82
N SER A 703 -53.23 -20.55 -14.85
CA SER A 703 -53.99 -19.52 -15.59
C SER A 703 -53.79 -19.65 -17.10
N LEU A 704 -54.54 -18.88 -17.90
CA LEU A 704 -54.28 -18.75 -19.34
C LEU A 704 -53.05 -17.88 -19.60
N SER A 705 -52.32 -18.15 -20.68
CA SER A 705 -51.09 -17.40 -21.05
C SER A 705 -51.35 -15.93 -21.42
N ASN A 706 -52.53 -15.61 -21.95
CA ASN A 706 -52.88 -14.26 -22.39
C ASN A 706 -53.38 -13.34 -21.26
N ASN A 707 -53.49 -13.86 -20.03
CA ASN A 707 -54.12 -13.19 -18.92
C ASN A 707 -53.08 -12.40 -18.10
N LEU A 708 -53.19 -11.06 -18.13
CA LEU A 708 -52.37 -10.10 -17.36
C LEU A 708 -52.81 -10.02 -15.88
N PHE A 709 -53.13 -11.16 -15.25
CA PHE A 709 -53.51 -11.15 -13.84
C PHE A 709 -52.30 -10.80 -12.96
N PRO A 710 -52.50 -10.00 -11.88
CA PRO A 710 -51.44 -9.69 -10.92
C PRO A 710 -50.84 -10.99 -10.36
N GLU A 711 -49.53 -11.02 -10.18
CA GLU A 711 -48.84 -12.23 -9.72
C GLU A 711 -49.28 -12.59 -8.29
N GLY A 712 -49.87 -13.79 -8.12
CA GLY A 712 -50.17 -14.40 -6.82
C GLY A 712 -51.63 -14.36 -6.37
N LEU A 713 -52.12 -15.49 -5.83
CA LEU A 713 -53.49 -15.67 -5.32
C LEU A 713 -53.95 -14.58 -4.34
N ILE A 714 -53.06 -14.14 -3.44
CA ILE A 714 -53.41 -13.15 -2.42
C ILE A 714 -53.75 -11.79 -3.07
N ASN A 715 -53.01 -11.39 -4.10
CA ASN A 715 -53.29 -10.16 -4.85
C ASN A 715 -54.61 -10.26 -5.63
N ASN A 716 -54.97 -11.45 -6.10
CA ASN A 716 -56.27 -11.68 -6.74
C ASN A 716 -57.43 -11.54 -5.75
N ILE A 717 -57.28 -12.07 -4.53
CA ILE A 717 -58.28 -11.90 -3.48
C ILE A 717 -58.41 -10.42 -3.09
N GLU A 718 -57.30 -9.70 -2.94
CA GLU A 718 -57.27 -8.25 -2.67
C GLU A 718 -57.97 -7.44 -3.78
N THR A 719 -57.69 -7.77 -5.04
CA THR A 719 -58.33 -7.16 -6.22
C THR A 719 -59.83 -7.44 -6.26
N TYR A 720 -60.26 -8.65 -5.88
CA TYR A 720 -61.67 -9.02 -5.78
C TYR A 720 -62.39 -8.17 -4.73
N ILE A 721 -61.81 -8.02 -3.53
CA ILE A 721 -62.37 -7.17 -2.47
C ILE A 721 -62.44 -5.71 -2.92
N LYS A 722 -61.38 -5.20 -3.56
CA LYS A 722 -61.33 -3.84 -4.11
C LYS A 722 -62.44 -3.59 -5.14
N ASN A 723 -62.60 -4.50 -6.11
CA ASN A 723 -63.57 -4.36 -7.20
C ASN A 723 -65.03 -4.44 -6.74
N LYS A 724 -65.29 -5.12 -5.61
CA LYS A 724 -66.63 -5.17 -5.02
C LYS A 724 -67.17 -3.80 -4.61
N LYS A 725 -66.28 -2.82 -4.35
CA LYS A 725 -66.63 -1.47 -3.88
C LYS A 725 -67.53 -1.46 -2.62
N SER A 726 -67.48 -2.54 -1.83
CA SER A 726 -68.18 -2.72 -0.56
C SER A 726 -67.40 -3.71 0.31
N TYR A 727 -67.85 -3.97 1.53
CA TYR A 727 -67.23 -4.99 2.38
C TYR A 727 -67.52 -6.40 1.86
N CYS A 728 -66.61 -7.33 2.14
CA CYS A 728 -66.67 -8.73 1.72
C CYS A 728 -66.59 -9.64 2.94
N SER A 729 -67.42 -10.68 2.98
CA SER A 729 -67.36 -11.66 4.07
C SER A 729 -66.28 -12.71 3.78
N LEU A 730 -65.63 -13.23 4.83
CA LEU A 730 -64.68 -14.34 4.66
C LEU A 730 -65.36 -15.58 4.08
N GLN A 731 -66.64 -15.80 4.40
CA GLN A 731 -67.44 -16.91 3.85
C GLN A 731 -67.60 -16.78 2.33
N GLU A 732 -67.90 -15.59 1.83
CA GLU A 732 -67.99 -15.30 0.39
C GLU A 732 -66.64 -15.53 -0.31
N LEU A 733 -65.53 -15.17 0.32
CA LEU A 733 -64.20 -15.45 -0.22
C LEU A 733 -63.92 -16.97 -0.25
N ILE A 734 -64.36 -17.72 0.76
CA ILE A 734 -64.23 -19.19 0.80
C ILE A 734 -65.08 -19.82 -0.30
N GLU A 735 -66.32 -19.39 -0.49
CA GLU A 735 -67.20 -19.90 -1.56
C GLU A 735 -66.61 -19.60 -2.95
N HIS A 736 -66.07 -18.41 -3.16
CA HIS A 736 -65.49 -18.03 -4.44
C HIS A 736 -64.13 -18.70 -4.70
N PHE A 737 -63.14 -18.49 -3.83
CA PHE A 737 -61.76 -18.95 -4.04
C PHE A 737 -61.50 -20.37 -3.53
N GLY A 738 -62.16 -20.80 -2.46
CA GLY A 738 -62.07 -22.15 -1.92
C GLY A 738 -62.86 -23.14 -2.76
N ASP A 739 -64.19 -23.08 -2.68
CA ASP A 739 -65.09 -24.04 -3.36
C ASP A 739 -65.08 -23.82 -4.88
N GLY A 740 -65.14 -22.55 -5.31
CA GLY A 740 -65.15 -22.18 -6.72
C GLY A 740 -63.83 -22.46 -7.44
N LEU A 741 -62.68 -22.10 -6.87
CA LEU A 741 -61.38 -22.18 -7.55
C LEU A 741 -60.42 -23.26 -6.99
N GLY A 742 -60.74 -23.88 -5.86
CA GLY A 742 -60.01 -24.98 -5.22
C GLY A 742 -58.78 -24.58 -4.42
N TYR A 743 -58.72 -23.35 -3.91
CA TYR A 743 -57.64 -22.89 -3.03
C TYR A 743 -57.88 -23.28 -1.57
N SER A 744 -56.82 -23.26 -0.76
CA SER A 744 -56.91 -23.56 0.67
C SER A 744 -57.63 -22.44 1.43
N GLU A 745 -58.57 -22.78 2.30
CA GLU A 745 -59.20 -21.83 3.22
C GLU A 745 -58.16 -21.11 4.09
N GLN A 746 -57.06 -21.78 4.45
CA GLN A 746 -55.98 -21.19 5.24
C GLN A 746 -55.44 -19.91 4.61
N THR A 747 -55.31 -19.87 3.28
CA THR A 747 -54.80 -18.68 2.57
C THR A 747 -55.76 -17.49 2.70
N ILE A 748 -57.07 -17.76 2.77
CA ILE A 748 -58.12 -16.74 2.89
C ILE A 748 -58.12 -16.16 4.31
N TYR A 749 -57.90 -16.98 5.34
CA TYR A 749 -57.81 -16.50 6.73
C TYR A 749 -56.64 -15.53 6.99
N PHE A 750 -55.64 -15.48 6.11
CA PHE A 750 -54.52 -14.53 6.19
C PHE A 750 -54.81 -13.17 5.54
N ILE A 751 -55.89 -13.03 4.75
CA ILE A 751 -56.25 -11.78 4.06
C ILE A 751 -56.44 -10.58 4.99
N PRO A 752 -57.05 -10.70 6.19
CA PRO A 752 -57.20 -9.58 7.12
C PRO A 752 -55.89 -9.00 7.69
N TYR A 753 -54.73 -9.55 7.34
CA TYR A 753 -53.41 -9.07 7.77
C TYR A 753 -52.67 -8.32 6.65
N ARG A 754 -53.30 -8.09 5.51
CA ARG A 754 -52.72 -7.34 4.38
C ARG A 754 -52.85 -5.84 4.61
N GLU A 755 -51.82 -5.10 4.21
CA GLU A 755 -51.70 -3.65 4.44
C GLU A 755 -52.90 -2.84 3.93
N ASN A 756 -53.49 -3.20 2.79
CA ASN A 756 -54.63 -2.48 2.22
C ASN A 756 -56.00 -3.04 2.63
N ILE A 757 -56.05 -4.01 3.54
CA ILE A 757 -57.29 -4.69 3.95
C ILE A 757 -57.54 -4.46 5.43
N TYR A 758 -58.68 -3.84 5.74
CA TYR A 758 -59.11 -3.58 7.11
C TYR A 758 -60.31 -4.45 7.50
N ARG A 759 -60.41 -4.84 8.77
CA ARG A 759 -61.60 -5.52 9.30
C ARG A 759 -62.75 -4.54 9.38
N TYR A 760 -63.92 -4.96 8.93
CA TYR A 760 -65.12 -4.11 8.90
C TYR A 760 -66.18 -4.57 9.91
N LEU A 761 -66.52 -5.85 9.90
CA LEU A 761 -67.44 -6.48 10.84
C LEU A 761 -66.85 -7.84 11.25
N LYS A 762 -67.50 -8.54 12.18
CA LYS A 762 -67.11 -9.89 12.54
C LYS A 762 -67.11 -10.80 11.30
N GLY A 763 -65.92 -11.22 10.86
CA GLY A 763 -65.75 -12.05 9.68
C GLY A 763 -65.88 -11.32 8.34
N CYS A 764 -65.84 -9.97 8.32
CA CYS A 764 -65.88 -9.17 7.10
C CYS A 764 -64.67 -8.26 7.00
N VAL A 765 -64.21 -8.04 5.77
CA VAL A 765 -63.07 -7.18 5.42
C VAL A 765 -63.46 -6.15 4.38
N VAL A 766 -62.73 -5.04 4.33
CA VAL A 766 -62.92 -3.95 3.37
C VAL A 766 -61.56 -3.45 2.87
N HIS A 767 -61.49 -3.02 1.61
CA HIS A 767 -60.25 -2.50 1.04
C HIS A 767 -60.08 -0.99 1.31
N LYS A 768 -58.83 -0.55 1.51
CA LYS A 768 -58.44 0.85 1.75
C LYS A 768 -59.01 1.83 0.72
N GLU A 769 -58.89 1.50 -0.56
CA GLU A 769 -59.46 2.32 -1.65
C GLU A 769 -61.00 2.34 -1.63
N THR A 770 -61.66 1.30 -1.13
CA THR A 770 -63.12 1.26 -1.06
C THR A 770 -63.65 2.30 -0.08
N ILE A 771 -62.97 2.53 1.03
CA ILE A 771 -63.30 3.57 1.99
C ILE A 771 -62.66 4.94 1.65
N ALA A 772 -61.96 5.03 0.50
CA ALA A 772 -61.24 6.22 0.04
C ALA A 772 -60.22 6.77 1.06
N TRP A 773 -59.58 5.88 1.83
CA TRP A 773 -58.73 6.27 2.97
C TRP A 773 -57.34 6.76 2.53
N ASN A 774 -56.93 7.92 3.04
CA ASN A 774 -55.64 8.57 2.75
C ASN A 774 -54.90 9.06 4.01
N ASP A 775 -53.65 9.49 3.85
CA ASP A 775 -52.79 9.93 4.95
C ASP A 775 -53.31 11.16 5.70
N GLU A 776 -54.09 12.03 5.05
CA GLU A 776 -54.71 13.18 5.71
C GLU A 776 -55.82 12.74 6.66
N GLN A 777 -56.70 11.84 6.20
CA GLN A 777 -57.75 11.26 7.03
C GLN A 777 -57.16 10.44 8.19
N GLN A 778 -56.05 9.73 7.96
CA GLN A 778 -55.32 9.02 9.01
C GLN A 778 -54.85 9.98 10.11
N ARG A 779 -54.19 11.09 9.74
CA ARG A 779 -53.72 12.10 10.72
C ARG A 779 -54.87 12.73 11.49
N GLN A 780 -55.99 13.02 10.82
CA GLN A 780 -57.20 13.54 11.46
C GLN A 780 -57.76 12.56 12.49
N LEU A 781 -57.88 11.27 12.13
CA LEU A 781 -58.34 10.23 13.06
C LEU A 781 -57.41 10.10 14.28
N GLU A 782 -56.10 10.07 14.05
CA GLU A 782 -55.10 9.97 15.13
C GLU A 782 -55.13 11.19 16.05
N GLN A 783 -55.38 12.38 15.52
CA GLN A 783 -55.54 13.60 16.32
C GLN A 783 -56.81 13.56 17.18
N ILE A 784 -57.94 13.12 16.62
CA ILE A 784 -59.20 12.92 17.36
C ILE A 784 -59.00 11.89 18.46
N ALA A 785 -58.37 10.76 18.15
CA ALA A 785 -58.07 9.71 19.13
C ALA A 785 -57.15 10.20 20.25
N THR A 786 -56.13 11.01 19.93
CA THR A 786 -55.24 11.60 20.93
C THR A 786 -56.00 12.57 21.84
N ASN A 787 -56.81 13.45 21.27
CA ASN A 787 -57.61 14.41 22.04
C ASN A 787 -58.61 13.70 22.97
N TYR A 788 -59.29 12.66 22.46
CA TYR A 788 -60.22 11.86 23.24
C TYR A 788 -59.51 11.09 24.36
N TYR A 789 -58.31 10.57 24.11
CA TYR A 789 -57.47 9.94 25.13
C TYR A 789 -57.09 10.93 26.25
N VAL A 790 -56.67 12.15 25.91
CA VAL A 790 -56.35 13.19 26.90
C VAL A 790 -57.58 13.55 27.75
N SER A 791 -58.76 13.65 27.13
CA SER A 791 -60.02 13.87 27.85
C SER A 791 -60.37 12.69 28.77
N SER A 792 -60.12 11.45 28.33
CA SER A 792 -60.33 10.24 29.12
C SER A 792 -59.37 10.12 30.31
N LEU A 793 -58.12 10.58 30.16
CA LEU A 793 -57.17 10.68 31.27
C LEU A 793 -57.62 11.67 32.33
N ARG A 794 -58.15 12.84 31.93
CA ARG A 794 -58.67 13.86 32.85
C ARG A 794 -59.88 13.38 33.65
N SER A 795 -60.66 12.44 33.11
CA SER A 795 -61.79 11.82 33.82
C SER A 795 -61.41 10.61 34.67
N GLY A 796 -60.11 10.31 34.81
CA GLY A 796 -59.60 9.22 35.67
C GLY A 796 -59.62 7.84 35.03
N SER A 797 -59.63 7.75 33.70
CA SER A 797 -59.41 6.50 32.95
C SER A 797 -57.98 6.41 32.44
N TYR A 798 -57.38 5.22 32.47
CA TYR A 798 -56.01 4.99 31.95
C TYR A 798 -55.97 4.70 30.44
N CYS A 799 -57.13 4.45 29.82
CA CYS A 799 -57.27 4.18 28.40
C CYS A 799 -58.53 4.84 27.82
N ALA A 800 -58.56 5.00 26.50
CA ALA A 800 -59.75 5.41 25.76
C ALA A 800 -60.41 4.20 25.07
N LEU A 801 -61.69 4.34 24.73
CA LEU A 801 -62.46 3.30 24.05
C LEU A 801 -62.66 3.64 22.57
N VAL A 802 -62.31 2.69 21.69
CA VAL A 802 -62.42 2.81 20.23
C VAL A 802 -63.87 3.09 19.83
N GLY A 803 -64.84 2.35 20.38
CA GLY A 803 -66.25 2.53 20.04
C GLY A 803 -66.85 3.90 20.37
N MET A 804 -66.20 4.70 21.23
CA MET A 804 -66.67 6.06 21.53
C MET A 804 -66.27 7.08 20.46
N LEU A 805 -65.22 6.80 19.69
CA LEU A 805 -64.75 7.68 18.61
C LEU A 805 -65.77 7.84 17.49
N ILE A 806 -66.69 6.88 17.33
CA ILE A 806 -67.77 6.94 16.34
C ILE A 806 -68.67 8.17 16.57
N ASN A 807 -68.77 8.64 17.82
CA ASN A 807 -69.66 9.72 18.22
C ASN A 807 -68.97 11.10 18.28
N GLU A 808 -67.68 11.18 17.93
CA GLU A 808 -66.94 12.45 17.98
C GLU A 808 -67.28 13.34 16.78
N ASP A 809 -67.45 14.64 17.06
CA ASP A 809 -67.66 15.64 16.02
C ASP A 809 -66.38 15.75 15.15
N ASN A 810 -66.54 15.68 13.82
CA ASN A 810 -65.48 15.76 12.80
C ASN A 810 -64.70 14.46 12.48
N ILE A 811 -65.27 13.27 12.74
CA ILE A 811 -64.68 12.04 12.21
C ILE A 811 -64.61 12.05 10.66
N PRO A 812 -63.52 11.56 10.03
CA PRO A 812 -63.37 11.60 8.58
C PRO A 812 -64.50 10.89 7.82
N ASN A 813 -64.91 11.47 6.68
CA ASN A 813 -65.90 10.84 5.79
C ASN A 813 -65.31 9.63 5.05
N LEU A 814 -66.06 8.53 5.03
CA LEU A 814 -65.70 7.31 4.30
C LEU A 814 -66.33 7.30 2.90
N GLY A 815 -65.63 6.70 1.93
CA GLY A 815 -66.13 6.47 0.57
C GLY A 815 -67.16 5.34 0.45
N ASN A 816 -67.84 5.27 -0.70
CA ASN A 816 -68.75 4.18 -1.11
C ASN A 816 -69.88 3.83 -0.12
N ASN A 817 -70.43 4.82 0.61
CA ASN A 817 -71.51 4.64 1.60
C ASN A 817 -71.18 3.60 2.70
N ILE A 818 -69.90 3.49 3.06
CA ILE A 818 -69.44 2.67 4.17
C ILE A 818 -69.54 3.48 5.47
N TYR A 819 -69.95 2.82 6.56
CA TYR A 819 -70.12 3.47 7.87
C TYR A 819 -69.00 3.11 8.83
N TRP A 820 -68.78 3.94 9.84
CA TRP A 820 -67.82 3.66 10.89
C TRP A 820 -68.23 2.45 11.74
N THR A 821 -67.27 1.54 11.98
CA THR A 821 -67.44 0.39 12.87
C THR A 821 -66.27 0.32 13.85
N GLU A 822 -66.50 -0.33 15.01
CA GLU A 822 -65.45 -0.53 16.02
C GLU A 822 -64.24 -1.29 15.45
N TYR A 823 -64.49 -2.27 14.58
CA TYR A 823 -63.44 -3.07 13.93
C TYR A 823 -62.59 -2.22 12.98
N LEU A 824 -63.23 -1.36 12.18
CA LEU A 824 -62.53 -0.51 11.22
C LEU A 824 -61.67 0.53 11.94
N LEU A 825 -62.21 1.17 12.98
CA LEU A 825 -61.46 2.13 13.79
C LEU A 825 -60.26 1.48 14.49
N ALA A 826 -60.45 0.28 15.07
CA ALA A 826 -59.36 -0.44 15.71
C ALA A 826 -58.24 -0.75 14.72
N ASP A 827 -58.55 -1.31 13.54
CA ASP A 827 -57.52 -1.63 12.55
C ASP A 827 -56.81 -0.37 12.01
N LEU A 828 -57.54 0.74 11.79
CA LEU A 828 -56.93 2.00 11.33
C LEU A 828 -56.05 2.68 12.38
N LEU A 829 -56.39 2.60 13.67
CA LEU A 829 -55.53 3.12 14.75
C LEU A 829 -54.25 2.29 14.92
N LYS A 830 -54.27 1.02 14.52
CA LYS A 830 -53.09 0.15 14.56
C LYS A 830 -52.12 0.41 13.40
N ASP A 831 -52.60 0.93 12.27
CA ASP A 831 -51.89 0.93 10.98
C ASP A 831 -50.47 1.53 11.02
N LYS A 832 -50.27 2.65 11.76
CA LYS A 832 -48.98 3.35 11.86
C LYS A 832 -48.20 3.10 13.16
N ASP A 833 -48.60 2.09 13.95
CA ASP A 833 -48.03 1.78 15.27
C ASP A 833 -47.99 2.99 16.24
N ASN A 834 -48.84 4.00 16.05
CA ASN A 834 -48.93 5.20 16.91
C ASN A 834 -49.75 4.95 18.19
N PHE A 835 -50.51 3.87 18.23
CA PHE A 835 -51.38 3.50 19.35
C PHE A 835 -51.23 2.02 19.70
N TYR A 836 -51.22 1.71 20.99
CA TYR A 836 -51.37 0.36 21.50
C TYR A 836 -52.85 0.04 21.70
N LEU A 837 -53.34 -1.00 21.01
CA LEU A 837 -54.67 -1.58 21.24
C LEU A 837 -54.59 -2.64 22.32
N LEU A 838 -55.45 -2.52 23.32
CA LEU A 838 -55.41 -3.28 24.56
C LEU A 838 -56.68 -4.15 24.68
N GLY A 839 -56.52 -5.33 25.28
CA GLY A 839 -57.60 -6.27 25.56
C GLY A 839 -57.95 -7.19 24.39
N SER A 840 -58.69 -8.26 24.69
CA SER A 840 -59.08 -9.29 23.71
C SER A 840 -60.05 -8.79 22.65
N THR A 841 -60.77 -7.71 22.94
CA THR A 841 -61.69 -7.04 22.01
C THR A 841 -61.01 -5.99 21.14
N ARG A 842 -59.78 -5.59 21.48
CA ARG A 842 -59.07 -4.43 20.90
C ARG A 842 -59.90 -3.13 20.94
N ASN A 843 -60.82 -3.03 21.91
CA ASN A 843 -61.67 -1.85 22.07
C ASN A 843 -61.03 -0.77 22.95
N ALA A 844 -60.01 -1.09 23.72
CA ALA A 844 -59.27 -0.09 24.49
C ALA A 844 -58.00 0.32 23.76
N TYR A 845 -57.61 1.60 23.84
CA TYR A 845 -56.38 2.08 23.23
C TYR A 845 -55.67 3.14 24.07
N VAL A 846 -54.35 3.25 23.86
CA VAL A 846 -53.48 4.30 24.40
C VAL A 846 -52.49 4.74 23.31
N PRO A 847 -52.09 6.02 23.23
CA PRO A 847 -50.97 6.45 22.39
C PRO A 847 -49.66 5.77 22.81
N THR A 848 -48.73 5.53 21.88
CA THR A 848 -47.42 4.93 22.20
C THR A 848 -46.61 5.78 23.18
N SER A 849 -46.72 7.10 23.06
CA SER A 849 -46.24 8.03 24.08
C SER A 849 -47.39 8.36 25.04
N ASN A 850 -47.44 7.66 26.17
CA ASN A 850 -48.44 7.90 27.21
C ASN A 850 -47.81 8.06 28.60
N PRO A 851 -48.42 8.86 29.51
CA PRO A 851 -47.83 9.21 30.81
C PRO A 851 -47.54 8.01 31.73
N HIS A 852 -48.27 6.92 31.54
CA HIS A 852 -48.21 5.72 32.38
C HIS A 852 -47.35 4.60 31.78
N ASN A 853 -46.74 4.85 30.60
CA ASN A 853 -45.95 3.87 29.84
C ASN A 853 -46.68 2.52 29.64
N ILE A 854 -47.99 2.58 29.45
CA ILE A 854 -48.85 1.41 29.22
C ILE A 854 -48.60 0.93 27.79
N LYS A 855 -48.15 -0.32 27.64
CA LYS A 855 -47.90 -0.95 26.33
C LYS A 855 -48.74 -2.21 26.15
N THR A 856 -49.00 -2.94 27.23
CA THR A 856 -49.72 -4.22 27.22
C THR A 856 -51.04 -4.11 27.96
N PHE A 857 -51.91 -5.10 27.76
CA PHE A 857 -53.15 -5.21 28.53
C PHE A 857 -52.85 -5.44 30.02
N GLU A 858 -51.76 -6.15 30.35
CA GLU A 858 -51.32 -6.34 31.74
C GLU A 858 -50.95 -5.00 32.40
N ASP A 859 -50.26 -4.09 31.69
CA ASP A 859 -49.93 -2.76 32.22
C ASP A 859 -51.21 -1.97 32.58
N LEU A 860 -52.23 -2.03 31.73
CA LEU A 860 -53.50 -1.38 31.99
C LEU A 860 -54.19 -1.97 33.23
N ILE A 861 -54.19 -3.30 33.35
CA ILE A 861 -54.74 -3.99 34.51
C ILE A 861 -53.98 -3.63 35.79
N TYR A 862 -52.64 -3.55 35.73
CA TYR A 862 -51.79 -3.14 36.84
C TYR A 862 -52.23 -1.79 37.42
N TYR A 863 -52.38 -0.76 36.58
CA TYR A 863 -52.80 0.58 37.04
C TYR A 863 -54.22 0.60 37.58
N ILE A 864 -55.16 -0.09 36.92
CA ILE A 864 -56.55 -0.18 37.41
C ILE A 864 -56.58 -0.86 38.79
N LEU A 865 -55.86 -1.97 38.95
CA LEU A 865 -55.85 -2.74 40.19
C LEU A 865 -55.16 -1.96 41.31
N ARG A 866 -54.01 -1.33 41.04
CA ARG A 866 -53.26 -0.50 42.01
C ARG A 866 -54.10 0.68 42.51
N ASP A 867 -54.68 1.46 41.59
CA ASP A 867 -55.27 2.76 41.95
C ASP A 867 -56.75 2.66 42.34
N LYS A 868 -57.51 1.67 41.83
CA LYS A 868 -58.95 1.50 42.13
C LYS A 868 -59.28 0.37 43.10
N PHE A 869 -58.40 -0.62 43.23
CA PHE A 869 -58.62 -1.81 44.07
C PHE A 869 -57.51 -2.04 45.10
N SER A 870 -56.61 -1.07 45.32
CA SER A 870 -55.51 -1.16 46.30
C SER A 870 -54.60 -2.38 46.08
N GLY A 871 -54.46 -2.82 44.82
CA GLY A 871 -53.52 -3.88 44.41
C GLY A 871 -54.03 -5.32 44.49
N ALA A 872 -55.23 -5.58 45.01
CA ALA A 872 -55.85 -6.91 45.01
C ALA A 872 -57.38 -6.83 44.91
N ALA A 873 -58.01 -7.72 44.14
CA ALA A 873 -59.47 -7.77 43.99
C ALA A 873 -59.97 -9.20 43.81
N ASN A 874 -61.21 -9.46 44.20
CA ASN A 874 -61.90 -10.69 43.83
C ASN A 874 -62.04 -10.75 42.28
N LEU A 875 -61.71 -11.91 41.68
CA LEU A 875 -61.69 -12.07 40.23
C LEU A 875 -63.06 -11.85 39.58
N ILE A 876 -64.15 -12.18 40.28
CA ILE A 876 -65.51 -12.00 39.76
C ILE A 876 -65.83 -10.51 39.71
N ASP A 877 -65.69 -9.80 40.82
CA ASP A 877 -65.97 -8.38 40.93
C ASP A 877 -65.10 -7.56 39.97
N PHE A 878 -63.82 -7.92 39.87
CA PHE A 878 -62.90 -7.28 38.94
C PHE A 878 -63.26 -7.55 37.47
N THR A 879 -63.67 -8.79 37.15
CA THR A 879 -64.17 -9.14 35.81
C THR A 879 -65.43 -8.34 35.47
N GLU A 880 -66.36 -8.17 36.40
CA GLU A 880 -67.56 -7.36 36.19
C GLU A 880 -67.23 -5.89 35.95
N TYR A 881 -66.29 -5.32 36.72
CA TYR A 881 -65.79 -3.98 36.46
C TYR A 881 -65.22 -3.85 35.04
N LEU A 882 -64.33 -4.77 34.63
CA LEU A 882 -63.73 -4.73 33.28
C LEU A 882 -64.77 -4.89 32.17
N ARG A 883 -65.85 -5.67 32.39
CA ARG A 883 -66.99 -5.77 31.46
C ARG A 883 -67.78 -4.47 31.41
N SER A 884 -68.10 -3.86 32.56
CA SER A 884 -68.82 -2.58 32.59
C SER A 884 -68.03 -1.46 31.91
N ALA A 885 -66.70 -1.51 32.02
CA ALA A 885 -65.77 -0.60 31.34
C ALA A 885 -65.54 -0.95 29.86
N ARG A 886 -66.21 -2.00 29.32
CA ARG A 886 -66.09 -2.50 27.94
C ARG A 886 -64.66 -2.89 27.53
N LEU A 887 -63.83 -3.29 28.49
CA LEU A 887 -62.45 -3.75 28.26
C LEU A 887 -62.37 -5.23 27.89
N ILE A 888 -63.33 -6.05 28.36
CA ILE A 888 -63.43 -7.50 28.09
C ILE A 888 -64.89 -7.93 27.86
N ILE A 889 -65.11 -9.06 27.19
CA ILE A 889 -66.47 -9.62 26.94
C ILE A 889 -66.84 -10.71 27.96
N LYS A 890 -65.94 -11.67 28.18
CA LYS A 890 -66.21 -12.87 29.01
C LYS A 890 -65.46 -12.78 30.33
N SER A 891 -64.51 -13.65 30.61
CA SER A 891 -63.73 -13.63 31.86
C SER A 891 -62.34 -13.05 31.60
N LEU A 892 -61.73 -12.47 32.63
CA LEU A 892 -60.28 -12.24 32.62
C LEU A 892 -59.58 -13.61 32.70
N THR A 893 -58.76 -13.95 31.70
CA THR A 893 -58.03 -15.23 31.67
C THR A 893 -56.52 -15.00 31.75
N PRO A 894 -55.73 -15.96 32.31
CA PRO A 894 -54.28 -15.84 32.36
C PRO A 894 -53.64 -15.59 30.98
N SER A 895 -54.19 -16.17 29.92
CA SER A 895 -53.74 -15.96 28.54
C SER A 895 -53.82 -14.51 28.06
N MET A 896 -54.70 -13.68 28.65
CA MET A 896 -54.82 -12.26 28.32
C MET A 896 -53.71 -11.40 28.95
N LEU A 897 -53.01 -11.95 29.94
CA LEU A 897 -51.90 -11.30 30.64
C LEU A 897 -50.52 -11.74 30.07
N GLY A 898 -50.48 -12.67 29.11
CA GLY A 898 -49.22 -13.13 28.50
C GLY A 898 -48.34 -13.94 29.46
N GLN A 899 -47.01 -13.86 29.30
CA GLN A 899 -46.05 -14.26 30.33
C GLN A 899 -46.05 -13.17 31.40
N SER A 900 -46.97 -13.27 32.34
CA SER A 900 -47.30 -12.18 33.27
C SER A 900 -46.27 -12.05 34.40
N ASP A 901 -45.70 -10.85 34.53
CA ASP A 901 -44.71 -10.49 35.57
C ASP A 901 -45.27 -9.51 36.62
N LYS A 902 -46.40 -8.84 36.34
CA LYS A 902 -46.97 -7.74 37.15
C LYS A 902 -48.28 -8.08 37.84
N VAL A 903 -49.08 -9.00 37.30
CA VAL A 903 -50.44 -9.31 37.80
C VAL A 903 -50.70 -10.81 37.83
N SER A 904 -50.89 -11.40 39.01
CA SER A 904 -51.20 -12.83 39.14
C SER A 904 -52.68 -13.08 39.39
N ILE A 905 -53.21 -14.15 38.78
CA ILE A 905 -54.54 -14.69 39.10
C ILE A 905 -54.34 -15.97 39.92
N LYS A 906 -54.65 -15.93 41.22
CA LYS A 906 -54.53 -17.08 42.13
C LYS A 906 -55.76 -17.18 43.03
N ASN A 907 -56.24 -18.40 43.27
CA ASN A 907 -57.32 -18.70 44.23
C ASN A 907 -58.61 -17.87 44.06
N GLY A 908 -58.95 -17.44 42.84
CA GLY A 908 -60.14 -16.62 42.60
C GLY A 908 -59.95 -15.12 42.87
N GLU A 909 -58.71 -14.67 43.05
CA GLU A 909 -58.32 -13.27 43.22
C GLU A 909 -57.33 -12.85 42.13
N VAL A 910 -57.33 -11.56 41.81
CA VAL A 910 -56.37 -10.90 40.93
C VAL A 910 -55.53 -9.97 41.80
N ILE A 911 -54.21 -10.18 41.83
CA ILE A 911 -53.30 -9.53 42.78
C ILE A 911 -52.05 -9.05 42.02
N LEU A 912 -51.52 -7.88 42.39
CA LEU A 912 -50.22 -7.43 41.90
C LEU A 912 -49.10 -8.36 42.39
N THR A 913 -48.18 -8.74 41.53
CA THR A 913 -47.07 -9.65 41.89
C THR A 913 -46.15 -9.09 42.96
N GLU A 914 -46.08 -7.76 43.10
CA GLU A 914 -45.32 -7.08 44.17
C GLU A 914 -45.95 -7.20 45.57
N LEU A 915 -47.20 -7.66 45.65
CA LEU A 915 -47.94 -7.92 46.90
C LEU A 915 -48.01 -9.42 47.25
N LEU A 916 -47.48 -10.29 46.37
CA LEU A 916 -47.36 -11.74 46.56
C LEU A 916 -45.97 -12.09 47.10
#